data_AF-A0A1G3QDZ7-F1
#
_entry.id   AF-A0A1G3QDZ7-F1
#
_cell.length_a   1.000
_cell.length_b   1.000
_cell.length_c   1.000
_cell.angle_alpha   90.00
_cell.angle_beta   90.00
_cell.angle_gamma   90.00
#
_symmetry.space_group_name_H-M   'P 1'
#
loop_
_entity.id
_entity.type
_entity.pdbx_description
1 polymer ?
#
loop_
_entity_poly.entity_id
_entity_poly.type
_entity_poly.pdbx_seq_one_letter_code
_entity_poly.pdbx_strand_id
1 'polypeptide(L)'
;MKRNFLIAILLIICWRELGVASSDWPIFKGNIFYTGNNDEITVKNNNLKWLFQAADMVYNPIISDGLVYFVDIRKNVYCLDEDSGKMKWKINLKELSAQFTSEKSAGKVKYPLVKDNRLILTDNFVIYCLEKRTGKVLWARTGMRDEKELFDKNSEYNKKTPKWQPGNADVWDPSKHSTTLVDGIYSDPVITGDMIYYGTRNVFISREILQGHLKWDNKSVKSYSGFPSFYDTYIFTQSMDYSKNIFSLYCLDAVTGSVVWSNVISKPERIFSPVVYRQKVYLASGSVVHSFNLADGSKVWVKDYGGTITSNPSFTEREILFTTGNRQVVLINPDTGVVASTIDLGEKSSPYFVTIRDQIYVASTIKKRVGDRDHSYASLRALKFDRREALWEFVPPFPGGAYQPAASGGIMFLPAGNYLYAVGTDYYPRIIDGGSAVYDPYNRKDVYAKETPAQRPSDKQSDNKQPDRNDELRPIKISVKDENNNTIPATVEVKKWDQGKIVYANRIPVNRPGQEIAVPNADDVEITADSDGYVPKKIIISRDDKDASITLEKIEVGKGIVVENIHFEINEAYLKKESLNILDRMIDSMKRNKKIRLEVRGHTDITGTHEYNMKLSERRADAVMEYMIKNGISPERLVAMGFGPDKPIGDNKTVEGRRKNRRTEFFIREK
;
A
#
# COMPACT_ATOMS: atom_id res chain seq x y z
N MET A 1 59.45 -15.24 21.23
CA MET A 1 58.86 -15.90 20.05
C MET A 1 57.37 -16.07 20.34
N LYS A 2 56.53 -15.18 19.79
CA LYS A 2 55.06 -15.14 20.01
C LYS A 2 54.39 -16.04 18.97
N ARG A 3 53.35 -16.79 19.33
CA ARG A 3 52.32 -17.18 18.37
C ARG A 3 50.95 -17.32 19.07
N ASN A 4 50.01 -16.55 18.53
CA ASN A 4 48.71 -16.20 19.08
C ASN A 4 47.68 -17.32 18.90
N PHE A 5 46.81 -17.49 19.90
CA PHE A 5 45.51 -18.16 19.78
C PHE A 5 44.51 -17.17 19.16
N LEU A 6 43.85 -17.55 18.08
CA LEU A 6 42.76 -16.77 17.47
C LEU A 6 41.42 -17.26 18.06
N ILE A 7 40.68 -16.35 18.70
CA ILE A 7 39.29 -16.54 19.12
C ILE A 7 38.39 -16.16 17.93
N ALA A 8 37.58 -17.10 17.45
CA ALA A 8 36.55 -16.85 16.46
C ALA A 8 35.31 -16.24 17.14
N ILE A 9 35.05 -14.96 16.88
CA ILE A 9 33.83 -14.27 17.29
C ILE A 9 32.76 -14.55 16.22
N LEU A 10 31.76 -15.36 16.58
CA LEU A 10 30.55 -15.56 15.79
C LEU A 10 29.60 -14.38 16.03
N LEU A 11 29.60 -13.42 15.09
CA LEU A 11 28.60 -12.35 15.00
C LEU A 11 27.29 -12.95 14.47
N ILE A 12 26.33 -13.19 15.38
CA ILE A 12 24.94 -13.47 15.01
C ILE A 12 24.30 -12.14 14.63
N ILE A 13 24.20 -11.89 13.33
CA ILE A 13 23.47 -10.74 12.77
C ILE A 13 21.98 -11.06 12.86
N CYS A 14 21.31 -10.47 13.84
CA CYS A 14 19.87 -10.56 14.00
C CYS A 14 19.20 -9.69 12.91
N TRP A 15 18.67 -10.33 11.85
CA TRP A 15 17.86 -9.66 10.84
C TRP A 15 16.53 -9.25 11.47
N ARG A 16 16.33 -7.94 11.70
CA ARG A 16 15.01 -7.37 11.94
C ARG A 16 14.30 -7.22 10.58
N GLU A 17 13.38 -8.10 10.27
CA GLU A 17 12.34 -7.80 9.29
C GLU A 17 11.41 -6.75 9.90
N LEU A 18 11.54 -5.50 9.43
CA LEU A 18 10.54 -4.46 9.69
C LEU A 18 9.34 -4.78 8.80
N GLY A 19 8.26 -5.26 9.42
CA GLY A 19 6.97 -5.39 8.76
C GLY A 19 6.51 -4.05 8.19
N VAL A 20 5.87 -4.09 7.04
CA VAL A 20 5.19 -2.95 6.42
C VAL A 20 4.16 -2.42 7.42
N ALA A 21 4.25 -1.13 7.77
CA ALA A 21 3.26 -0.54 8.66
C ALA A 21 1.89 -0.51 7.95
N SER A 22 0.81 -0.77 8.69
CA SER A 22 -0.58 -0.77 8.20
C SER A 22 -1.04 0.58 7.59
N SER A 23 -0.21 1.63 7.62
CA SER A 23 -0.48 2.95 7.05
C SER A 23 0.32 3.26 5.77
N ASP A 24 1.04 2.29 5.20
CA ASP A 24 1.89 2.55 4.04
C ASP A 24 1.06 2.67 2.74
N TRP A 25 1.45 3.62 1.87
CA TRP A 25 0.97 3.80 0.50
C TRP A 25 2.15 3.61 -0.48
N PRO A 26 2.73 2.40 -0.59
CA PRO A 26 4.06 2.21 -1.14
C PRO A 26 4.13 2.29 -2.66
N ILE A 27 2.98 2.31 -3.35
CA ILE A 27 2.90 2.32 -4.82
C ILE A 27 1.74 3.19 -5.32
N PHE A 28 1.65 3.41 -6.64
CA PHE A 28 0.53 4.13 -7.24
C PHE A 28 -0.82 3.54 -6.82
N LYS A 29 -1.77 4.41 -6.44
CA LYS A 29 -3.08 4.00 -5.92
C LYS A 29 -3.00 3.04 -4.70
N GLY A 30 -1.90 3.07 -3.97
CA GLY A 30 -1.78 2.55 -2.59
C GLY A 30 -1.52 1.05 -2.47
N ASN A 31 -1.89 0.24 -3.46
CA ASN A 31 -1.68 -1.20 -3.42
C ASN A 31 -1.55 -1.79 -4.83
N ILE A 32 -1.06 -3.04 -4.88
CA ILE A 32 -0.78 -3.80 -6.11
C ILE A 32 -1.99 -4.06 -7.01
N PHE A 33 -3.20 -3.82 -6.49
CA PHE A 33 -4.45 -3.94 -7.24
C PHE A 33 -4.93 -2.60 -7.81
N TYR A 34 -4.17 -1.53 -7.61
CA TYR A 34 -4.46 -0.18 -8.11
C TYR A 34 -5.84 0.33 -7.70
N THR A 35 -6.31 -0.08 -6.52
CA THR A 35 -7.67 0.28 -6.11
C THR A 35 -7.74 1.75 -5.71
N GLY A 36 -6.68 2.35 -5.18
CA GLY A 36 -6.81 3.67 -4.53
C GLY A 36 -7.74 3.60 -3.32
N ASN A 37 -8.03 2.39 -2.83
CA ASN A 37 -8.81 2.10 -1.66
C ASN A 37 -7.88 1.78 -0.48
N ASN A 38 -8.21 2.32 0.68
CA ASN A 38 -7.46 2.11 1.90
C ASN A 38 -8.38 2.00 3.11
N ASP A 39 -8.10 1.06 4.02
CA ASP A 39 -8.88 0.84 5.25
C ASP A 39 -8.37 1.70 6.42
N GLU A 40 -7.57 2.70 6.09
CA GLU A 40 -6.93 3.62 7.01
C GLU A 40 -7.92 4.55 7.74
N ILE A 41 -7.38 5.36 8.64
CA ILE A 41 -8.13 6.42 9.32
C ILE A 41 -8.57 7.45 8.28
N THR A 42 -9.86 7.77 8.26
CA THR A 42 -10.41 8.81 7.38
C THR A 42 -9.79 10.17 7.69
N VAL A 43 -9.61 10.98 6.66
CA VAL A 43 -9.08 12.34 6.79
C VAL A 43 -10.18 13.26 7.32
N LYS A 44 -10.06 13.68 8.58
CA LYS A 44 -11.15 14.29 9.35
C LYS A 44 -11.49 15.74 8.97
N ASN A 45 -10.54 16.49 8.41
CA ASN A 45 -10.71 17.91 8.11
C ASN A 45 -9.81 18.34 6.95
N ASN A 46 -10.02 19.56 6.46
CA ASN A 46 -9.27 20.22 5.39
C ASN A 46 -8.08 21.05 5.89
N ASN A 47 -7.60 20.84 7.12
CA ASN A 47 -6.51 21.64 7.66
C ASN A 47 -5.20 21.34 6.92
N LEU A 48 -4.50 22.39 6.49
CA LEU A 48 -3.14 22.25 5.96
C LEU A 48 -2.17 21.93 7.11
N LYS A 49 -1.53 20.75 7.06
CA LYS A 49 -0.50 20.34 8.02
C LYS A 49 0.85 20.92 7.65
N TRP A 50 1.27 20.72 6.40
CA TRP A 50 2.47 21.33 5.82
C TRP A 50 2.37 21.36 4.30
N LEU A 51 3.21 22.16 3.65
CA LEU A 51 3.40 22.13 2.21
C LEU A 51 4.89 22.09 1.85
N PHE A 52 5.20 21.51 0.70
CA PHE A 52 6.54 21.48 0.14
C PHE A 52 6.54 21.99 -1.30
N GLN A 53 7.40 22.98 -1.60
CA GLN A 53 7.65 23.46 -2.96
C GLN A 53 8.86 22.74 -3.59
N ALA A 54 8.63 22.05 -4.71
CA ALA A 54 9.67 21.45 -5.52
C ALA A 54 10.18 22.39 -6.61
N ALA A 55 11.26 21.97 -7.27
CA ALA A 55 11.90 22.75 -8.34
C ALA A 55 11.05 22.84 -9.60
N ASP A 56 10.16 21.87 -9.82
CA ASP A 56 9.22 21.85 -10.93
C ASP A 56 7.97 21.04 -10.55
N MET A 57 7.05 20.91 -11.50
CA MET A 57 5.78 20.23 -11.37
C MET A 57 5.92 18.82 -10.76
N VAL A 58 5.22 18.58 -9.66
CA VAL A 58 5.27 17.34 -8.87
C VAL A 58 4.10 16.42 -9.18
N TYR A 59 4.34 15.13 -9.04
CA TYR A 59 3.31 14.10 -9.25
C TYR A 59 3.69 12.82 -8.50
N ASN A 60 2.70 11.95 -8.31
CA ASN A 60 2.86 10.56 -7.85
C ASN A 60 3.52 10.39 -6.46
N PRO A 61 2.97 10.99 -5.38
CA PRO A 61 3.46 10.72 -4.04
C PRO A 61 3.16 9.29 -3.63
N ILE A 62 4.13 8.65 -2.98
CA ILE A 62 3.97 7.38 -2.26
C ILE A 62 4.51 7.54 -0.84
N ILE A 63 4.00 6.75 0.10
CA ILE A 63 4.34 6.85 1.51
C ILE A 63 4.75 5.47 2.03
N SER A 64 5.84 5.41 2.78
CA SER A 64 6.23 4.20 3.51
C SER A 64 7.10 4.53 4.71
N ASP A 65 6.86 3.88 5.84
CA ASP A 65 7.64 4.02 7.08
C ASP A 65 7.82 5.48 7.57
N GLY A 66 6.77 6.31 7.50
CA GLY A 66 6.89 7.71 7.92
C GLY A 66 7.64 8.60 6.93
N LEU A 67 7.84 8.15 5.69
CA LEU A 67 8.55 8.88 4.64
C LEU A 67 7.67 9.04 3.40
N VAL A 68 7.71 10.23 2.81
CA VAL A 68 6.98 10.58 1.60
C VAL A 68 7.98 10.69 0.45
N TYR A 69 7.74 9.93 -0.62
CA TYR A 69 8.55 9.96 -1.84
C TYR A 69 7.74 10.50 -3.00
N PHE A 70 8.30 11.41 -3.78
CA PHE A 70 7.66 11.90 -5.01
C PHE A 70 8.71 12.40 -6.00
N VAL A 71 8.26 12.64 -7.23
CA VAL A 71 9.12 13.08 -8.34
C VAL A 71 8.60 14.36 -8.96
N ASP A 72 9.51 15.11 -9.60
CA ASP A 72 9.15 16.24 -10.45
C ASP A 72 9.42 15.97 -11.95
N ILE A 73 8.94 16.87 -12.82
CA ILE A 73 9.11 16.69 -14.28
C ILE A 73 10.56 16.86 -14.74
N ARG A 74 11.44 17.40 -13.88
CA ARG A 74 12.89 17.51 -14.13
C ARG A 74 13.65 16.25 -13.67
N LYS A 75 12.92 15.21 -13.25
CA LYS A 75 13.44 13.94 -12.74
C LYS A 75 14.20 14.08 -11.41
N ASN A 76 13.90 15.10 -10.61
CA ASN A 76 14.31 15.08 -9.21
C ASN A 76 13.41 14.12 -8.44
N VAL A 77 14.01 13.37 -7.52
CA VAL A 77 13.30 12.52 -6.57
C VAL A 77 13.54 13.07 -5.18
N TYR A 78 12.45 13.25 -4.44
CA TYR A 78 12.45 13.83 -3.11
C TYR A 78 12.04 12.78 -2.10
N CYS A 79 12.65 12.82 -0.91
CA CYS A 79 12.19 12.12 0.28
C CYS A 79 11.96 13.13 1.39
N LEU A 80 10.74 13.17 1.92
CA LEU A 80 10.37 14.00 3.06
C LEU A 80 10.00 13.12 4.25
N ASP A 81 10.12 13.68 5.43
CA ASP A 81 9.45 13.21 6.64
C ASP A 81 7.92 13.38 6.48
N GLU A 82 7.13 12.33 6.71
CA GLU A 82 5.67 12.37 6.58
C GLU A 82 5.01 13.35 7.53
N ASP A 83 5.49 13.41 8.77
CA ASP A 83 4.89 14.24 9.81
C ASP A 83 5.26 15.71 9.66
N SER A 84 6.53 16.03 9.41
CA SER A 84 7.02 17.40 9.37
C SER A 84 7.15 18.03 7.98
N GLY A 85 7.14 17.22 6.91
CA GLY A 85 7.43 17.70 5.55
C GLY A 85 8.91 18.05 5.33
N LYS A 86 9.78 17.81 6.32
CA LYS A 86 11.21 18.12 6.23
C LYS A 86 11.90 17.19 5.24
N MET A 87 12.62 17.77 4.28
CA MET A 87 13.41 17.00 3.31
C MET A 87 14.53 16.24 3.99
N LYS A 88 14.56 14.92 3.78
CA LYS A 88 15.60 14.01 4.26
C LYS A 88 16.74 13.91 3.24
N TRP A 89 16.39 13.71 1.97
CA TRP A 89 17.34 13.64 0.87
C TRP A 89 16.66 13.98 -0.47
N LYS A 90 17.50 14.29 -1.46
CA LYS A 90 17.11 14.58 -2.84
C LYS A 90 18.17 14.03 -3.78
N ILE A 91 17.75 13.47 -4.91
CA ILE A 91 18.63 13.02 -6.00
C ILE A 91 18.06 13.46 -7.35
N ASN A 92 18.90 13.48 -8.38
CA ASN A 92 18.46 13.70 -9.74
C ASN A 92 18.69 12.45 -10.60
N LEU A 93 17.63 11.88 -11.18
CA LEU A 93 17.76 10.67 -11.99
C LEU A 93 18.51 10.91 -13.31
N LYS A 94 18.57 12.15 -13.83
CA LYS A 94 19.35 12.41 -15.06
C LYS A 94 20.84 12.20 -14.82
N GLU A 95 21.36 12.63 -13.68
CA GLU A 95 22.75 12.43 -13.28
C GLU A 95 23.08 10.93 -13.17
N LEU A 96 22.16 10.15 -12.58
CA LEU A 96 22.31 8.70 -12.50
C LEU A 96 22.20 8.02 -13.87
N SER A 97 21.32 8.52 -14.74
CA SER A 97 21.11 7.99 -16.09
C SER A 97 22.28 8.28 -17.04
N ALA A 98 23.08 9.30 -16.75
CA ALA A 98 24.14 9.78 -17.65
C ALA A 98 25.26 8.75 -17.90
N GLN A 99 25.39 7.74 -17.03
CA GLN A 99 26.30 6.62 -17.24
C GLN A 99 25.86 5.66 -18.37
N PHE A 100 24.60 5.75 -18.79
CA PHE A 100 24.00 4.92 -19.86
C PHE A 100 23.87 5.73 -21.15
N THR A 101 24.23 5.12 -22.29
CA THR A 101 24.06 5.76 -23.62
C THR A 101 22.72 5.40 -24.24
N SER A 102 21.98 6.37 -24.77
CA SER A 102 20.69 6.17 -25.47
C SER A 102 20.54 7.08 -26.68
N GLU A 103 20.20 6.52 -27.86
CA GLU A 103 20.09 7.31 -29.11
C GLU A 103 18.77 8.07 -29.29
N LYS A 104 17.71 7.76 -28.52
CA LYS A 104 16.43 8.51 -28.48
C LYS A 104 15.48 7.80 -27.50
N SER A 105 15.33 8.31 -26.29
CA SER A 105 14.29 7.83 -25.36
C SER A 105 13.31 8.95 -25.03
N ALA A 106 12.14 8.89 -25.66
CA ALA A 106 10.98 9.67 -25.25
C ALA A 106 10.28 8.94 -24.09
N GLY A 107 9.94 9.65 -23.02
CA GLY A 107 9.28 9.04 -21.86
C GLY A 107 9.22 9.99 -20.67
N LYS A 108 8.50 9.56 -19.64
CA LYS A 108 8.38 10.22 -18.34
C LYS A 108 8.93 9.29 -17.27
N VAL A 109 9.31 9.87 -16.12
CA VAL A 109 9.58 9.09 -14.90
C VAL A 109 8.30 8.36 -14.52
N LYS A 110 8.42 7.05 -14.27
CA LYS A 110 7.34 6.17 -13.86
C LYS A 110 7.08 6.29 -12.36
N TYR A 111 6.00 5.70 -11.88
CA TYR A 111 5.66 5.74 -10.46
C TYR A 111 6.76 5.12 -9.60
N PRO A 112 7.18 5.79 -8.52
CA PRO A 112 8.03 5.18 -7.50
C PRO A 112 7.33 3.97 -6.88
N LEU A 113 8.11 2.95 -6.50
CA LEU A 113 7.62 1.76 -5.83
C LEU A 113 8.50 1.46 -4.62
N VAL A 114 7.90 1.15 -3.47
CA VAL A 114 8.63 0.74 -2.27
C VAL A 114 8.38 -0.73 -1.97
N LYS A 115 9.47 -1.45 -1.66
CA LYS A 115 9.43 -2.80 -1.11
C LYS A 115 10.50 -2.91 -0.04
N ASP A 116 10.09 -3.17 1.19
CA ASP A 116 10.97 -3.28 2.36
C ASP A 116 11.84 -2.02 2.50
N ASN A 117 13.17 -2.12 2.55
CA ASN A 117 14.08 -0.96 2.60
C ASN A 117 14.47 -0.41 1.20
N ARG A 118 13.82 -0.87 0.12
CA ARG A 118 14.18 -0.53 -1.26
C ARG A 118 13.14 0.37 -1.90
N LEU A 119 13.63 1.41 -2.57
CA LEU A 119 12.87 2.31 -3.41
C LEU A 119 13.26 2.04 -4.87
N ILE A 120 12.33 1.54 -5.66
CA ILE A 120 12.50 1.33 -7.09
C ILE A 120 11.95 2.55 -7.84
N LEU A 121 12.79 3.08 -8.71
CA LEU A 121 12.48 4.22 -9.56
C LEU A 121 12.75 3.85 -11.01
N THR A 122 12.06 4.50 -11.93
CA THR A 122 12.22 4.19 -13.34
C THR A 122 12.08 5.46 -14.15
N ASP A 123 13.03 5.70 -15.05
CA ASP A 123 12.91 6.75 -16.06
C ASP A 123 12.49 6.14 -17.41
N ASN A 124 12.85 6.79 -18.51
CA ASN A 124 12.43 6.37 -19.84
C ASN A 124 13.05 5.03 -20.28
N PHE A 125 14.19 4.63 -19.70
CA PHE A 125 14.93 3.44 -20.14
C PHE A 125 15.79 2.79 -19.05
N VAL A 126 15.86 3.35 -17.84
CA VAL A 126 16.65 2.83 -16.72
C VAL A 126 15.74 2.55 -15.52
N ILE A 127 16.01 1.45 -14.85
CA ILE A 127 15.43 1.08 -13.55
C ILE A 127 16.52 1.20 -12.50
N TYR A 128 16.18 1.83 -11.38
CA TYR A 128 17.06 2.10 -10.26
C TYR A 128 16.49 1.44 -9.01
N CYS A 129 17.36 0.86 -8.19
CA CYS A 129 17.04 0.48 -6.82
C CYS A 129 17.88 1.29 -5.85
N LEU A 130 17.20 1.97 -4.95
CA LEU A 130 17.80 2.81 -3.93
C LEU A 130 17.46 2.29 -2.55
N GLU A 131 18.33 2.56 -1.59
CA GLU A 131 17.98 2.46 -0.18
C GLU A 131 17.01 3.60 0.17
N LYS A 132 15.81 3.25 0.62
CA LYS A 132 14.70 4.21 0.78
C LYS A 132 14.98 5.31 1.81
N ARG A 133 15.79 5.03 2.84
CA ARG A 133 16.05 5.99 3.93
C ARG A 133 17.15 6.99 3.61
N THR A 134 18.12 6.61 2.77
CA THR A 134 19.32 7.43 2.49
C THR A 134 19.37 7.97 1.07
N GLY A 135 18.60 7.38 0.15
CA GLY A 135 18.70 7.66 -1.29
C GLY A 135 19.94 7.05 -1.94
N LYS A 136 20.72 6.23 -1.22
CA LYS A 136 21.90 5.55 -1.77
C LYS A 136 21.48 4.60 -2.88
N VAL A 137 22.09 4.73 -4.05
CA VAL A 137 21.87 3.79 -5.16
C VAL A 137 22.51 2.44 -4.81
N LEU A 138 21.68 1.40 -4.79
CA LEU A 138 22.10 0.01 -4.58
C LEU A 138 22.47 -0.64 -5.91
N TRP A 139 21.66 -0.40 -6.93
CA TRP A 139 21.96 -0.76 -8.31
C TRP A 139 21.16 0.09 -9.31
N ALA A 140 21.67 0.16 -10.55
CA ALA A 140 20.96 0.69 -11.71
C ALA A 140 21.15 -0.26 -12.90
N ARG A 141 20.09 -0.45 -13.68
CA ARG A 141 20.07 -1.33 -14.86
C ARG A 141 19.30 -0.66 -15.98
N THR A 142 19.69 -0.91 -17.22
CA THR A 142 18.80 -0.60 -18.34
C THR A 142 17.53 -1.45 -18.18
N GLY A 143 16.38 -0.87 -18.47
CA GLY A 143 15.11 -1.60 -18.47
C GLY A 143 15.02 -2.63 -19.61
N MET A 144 16.03 -2.76 -20.45
CA MET A 144 16.06 -3.69 -21.58
C MET A 144 16.64 -5.04 -21.16
N ARG A 145 16.70 -6.05 -22.02
CA ARG A 145 17.24 -7.38 -21.65
C ARG A 145 18.70 -7.29 -21.21
N ASP A 146 19.08 -8.12 -20.24
CA ASP A 146 20.47 -8.40 -19.90
C ASP A 146 21.02 -9.36 -20.96
N GLU A 147 21.42 -8.87 -22.13
CA GLU A 147 21.79 -9.77 -23.22
C GLU A 147 23.07 -10.55 -22.92
N LYS A 148 22.94 -11.88 -22.75
CA LYS A 148 24.02 -12.88 -22.88
C LYS A 148 23.85 -13.81 -24.09
N GLU A 149 22.67 -13.87 -24.72
CA GLU A 149 22.37 -14.81 -25.83
C GLU A 149 22.24 -14.14 -27.21
N LEU A 150 22.42 -12.82 -27.33
CA LEU A 150 22.52 -12.10 -28.61
C LEU A 150 23.98 -11.88 -29.09
N PHE A 151 24.95 -12.55 -28.43
CA PHE A 151 26.36 -12.61 -28.83
C PHE A 151 26.65 -13.63 -29.95
N ASP A 152 25.67 -13.98 -30.77
CA ASP A 152 26.01 -14.52 -32.09
C ASP A 152 26.65 -13.40 -32.90
N LYS A 153 27.95 -13.57 -33.18
CA LYS A 153 28.78 -12.61 -33.93
C LYS A 153 28.24 -12.34 -35.35
N ASN A 154 27.26 -13.13 -35.81
CA ASN A 154 26.75 -13.09 -37.17
C ASN A 154 25.42 -12.34 -37.37
N SER A 155 24.77 -11.81 -36.33
CA SER A 155 23.55 -11.04 -36.55
C SER A 155 23.84 -9.71 -37.27
N GLU A 156 23.03 -9.35 -38.28
CA GLU A 156 23.15 -8.05 -38.98
C GLU A 156 23.04 -6.84 -38.01
N TYR A 157 22.35 -7.05 -36.89
CA TYR A 157 22.20 -6.09 -35.80
C TYR A 157 23.56 -5.73 -35.16
N ASN A 158 24.47 -6.69 -35.01
CA ASN A 158 25.79 -6.51 -34.39
C ASN A 158 26.84 -5.83 -35.31
N LYS A 159 26.56 -5.65 -36.61
CA LYS A 159 27.49 -4.98 -37.54
C LYS A 159 27.49 -3.45 -37.40
N LYS A 160 26.50 -2.87 -36.71
CA LYS A 160 26.30 -1.41 -36.58
C LYS A 160 26.57 -0.84 -35.18
N THR A 161 26.95 -1.67 -34.21
CA THR A 161 27.08 -1.27 -32.80
C THR A 161 28.53 -1.23 -32.33
N PRO A 162 28.98 -0.19 -31.59
CA PRO A 162 30.28 -0.20 -30.92
C PRO A 162 30.38 -1.35 -29.92
N LYS A 163 31.53 -2.03 -29.90
CA LYS A 163 31.80 -3.23 -29.07
C LYS A 163 31.65 -2.94 -27.57
N TRP A 164 30.66 -3.54 -26.94
CA TRP A 164 30.58 -3.69 -25.48
C TRP A 164 31.68 -4.62 -24.97
N GLN A 165 32.34 -4.28 -23.86
CA GLN A 165 33.33 -5.15 -23.20
C GLN A 165 32.75 -5.75 -21.90
N PRO A 166 32.80 -7.08 -21.72
CA PRO A 166 32.36 -7.73 -20.48
C PRO A 166 33.38 -7.48 -19.37
N GLY A 167 33.03 -6.62 -18.41
CA GLY A 167 33.80 -6.43 -17.18
C GLY A 167 32.94 -6.65 -15.94
N ASN A 168 32.85 -7.90 -15.46
CA ASN A 168 32.15 -8.34 -14.24
C ASN A 168 30.73 -7.78 -14.07
N ALA A 169 29.76 -8.39 -14.76
CA ALA A 169 28.34 -8.05 -14.72
C ALA A 169 27.64 -8.34 -13.37
N ASP A 170 28.31 -9.01 -12.43
CA ASP A 170 27.73 -9.45 -11.16
C ASP A 170 27.82 -8.40 -10.03
N VAL A 171 28.59 -7.33 -10.22
CA VAL A 171 28.73 -6.23 -9.24
C VAL A 171 28.41 -4.92 -9.94
N TRP A 172 27.32 -4.26 -9.51
CA TRP A 172 27.02 -2.90 -9.96
C TRP A 172 28.15 -1.96 -9.54
N ASP A 173 28.71 -1.25 -10.52
CA ASP A 173 29.79 -0.28 -10.34
C ASP A 173 29.38 1.04 -11.02
N PRO A 174 29.12 2.12 -10.25
CA PRO A 174 28.70 3.41 -10.80
C PRO A 174 29.76 4.09 -11.68
N SER A 175 31.00 3.59 -11.70
CA SER A 175 32.08 4.12 -12.55
C SER A 175 32.14 3.50 -13.96
N LYS A 176 31.35 2.46 -14.24
CA LYS A 176 31.38 1.73 -15.52
C LYS A 176 30.24 2.14 -16.45
N HIS A 177 30.59 2.52 -17.68
CA HIS A 177 29.63 2.81 -18.74
C HIS A 177 29.08 1.53 -19.38
N SER A 178 27.78 1.51 -19.69
CA SER A 178 27.15 0.46 -20.51
C SER A 178 26.37 1.06 -21.67
N THR A 179 26.51 0.45 -22.85
CA THR A 179 25.88 0.88 -24.10
C THR A 179 24.76 -0.09 -24.48
N THR A 180 23.58 0.44 -24.82
CA THR A 180 22.47 -0.35 -25.38
C THR A 180 21.84 0.41 -26.55
N LEU A 181 21.48 -0.27 -27.64
CA LEU A 181 20.61 0.25 -28.70
C LEU A 181 19.16 0.21 -28.16
N VAL A 182 18.43 1.34 -28.17
CA VAL A 182 17.37 1.59 -27.17
C VAL A 182 15.94 1.50 -27.70
N ASP A 183 15.09 0.80 -26.93
CA ASP A 183 13.64 1.00 -26.84
C ASP A 183 13.27 1.44 -25.41
N GLY A 184 12.15 2.13 -25.22
CA GLY A 184 11.77 2.72 -23.91
C GLY A 184 11.02 1.76 -22.97
N ILE A 185 10.96 2.11 -21.68
CA ILE A 185 10.01 1.52 -20.72
C ILE A 185 8.68 2.27 -20.86
N TYR A 186 7.64 1.56 -21.30
CA TYR A 186 6.34 2.18 -21.61
C TYR A 186 5.32 1.98 -20.49
N SER A 187 5.35 0.82 -19.84
CA SER A 187 4.51 0.62 -18.65
C SER A 187 5.08 1.33 -17.45
N ASP A 188 4.22 1.59 -16.49
CA ASP A 188 4.64 1.77 -15.11
C ASP A 188 4.91 0.38 -14.50
N PRO A 189 6.02 0.19 -13.76
CA PRO A 189 6.37 -1.11 -13.20
C PRO A 189 5.44 -1.51 -12.04
N VAL A 190 5.36 -2.81 -11.77
CA VAL A 190 4.78 -3.37 -10.53
C VAL A 190 5.82 -4.19 -9.79
N ILE A 191 5.69 -4.25 -8.46
CA ILE A 191 6.51 -5.10 -7.61
C ILE A 191 5.63 -6.07 -6.85
N THR A 192 6.02 -7.34 -6.84
CA THR A 192 5.38 -8.38 -6.04
C THR A 192 6.38 -9.50 -5.74
N GLY A 193 6.34 -10.03 -4.52
CA GLY A 193 7.39 -10.88 -3.99
C GLY A 193 8.76 -10.20 -4.13
N ASP A 194 9.70 -10.91 -4.74
CA ASP A 194 11.06 -10.44 -5.03
C ASP A 194 11.25 -9.99 -6.49
N MET A 195 10.15 -9.70 -7.20
CA MET A 195 10.15 -9.45 -8.64
C MET A 195 9.57 -8.09 -9.02
N ILE A 196 10.10 -7.53 -10.10
CA ILE A 196 9.68 -6.29 -10.76
C ILE A 196 9.17 -6.67 -12.15
N TYR A 197 7.95 -6.27 -12.51
CA TYR A 197 7.36 -6.55 -13.83
C TYR A 197 7.00 -5.27 -14.56
N TYR A 198 7.33 -5.21 -15.85
CA TYR A 198 7.06 -4.03 -16.66
C TYR A 198 7.08 -4.34 -18.17
N GLY A 199 6.39 -3.50 -18.93
CA GLY A 199 6.29 -3.56 -20.38
C GLY A 199 7.19 -2.54 -21.09
N THR A 200 7.90 -3.02 -22.10
CA THR A 200 8.57 -2.20 -23.11
C THR A 200 7.71 -2.15 -24.39
N ARG A 201 8.18 -1.55 -25.49
CA ARG A 201 7.43 -1.56 -26.75
C ARG A 201 7.41 -2.92 -27.45
N ASN A 202 8.34 -3.83 -27.15
CA ASN A 202 8.42 -5.12 -27.86
C ASN A 202 8.40 -6.36 -26.95
N VAL A 203 8.52 -6.18 -25.63
CA VAL A 203 8.63 -7.29 -24.69
C VAL A 203 8.09 -6.89 -23.31
N PHE A 204 7.45 -7.84 -22.64
CA PHE A 204 7.14 -7.76 -21.21
C PHE A 204 8.23 -8.47 -20.40
N ILE A 205 8.74 -7.84 -19.34
CA ILE A 205 9.95 -8.26 -18.64
C ILE A 205 9.67 -8.47 -17.16
N SER A 206 10.33 -9.47 -16.56
CA SER A 206 10.48 -9.64 -15.12
C SER A 206 11.94 -9.57 -14.69
N ARG A 207 12.22 -8.87 -13.59
CA ARG A 207 13.54 -8.76 -12.95
C ARG A 207 13.45 -9.04 -11.47
N GLU A 208 14.51 -9.54 -10.86
CA GLU A 208 14.59 -9.63 -9.39
C GLU A 208 15.02 -8.32 -8.74
N ILE A 209 14.58 -8.07 -7.51
CA ILE A 209 14.75 -6.80 -6.79
C ILE A 209 16.17 -6.62 -6.17
N LEU A 210 16.82 -7.71 -5.78
CA LEU A 210 18.07 -7.68 -5.02
C LEU A 210 19.20 -7.02 -5.83
N GLN A 211 19.39 -7.44 -7.08
CA GLN A 211 20.46 -6.98 -7.97
C GLN A 211 19.95 -6.47 -9.34
N GLY A 212 18.64 -6.55 -9.58
CA GLY A 212 18.02 -6.07 -10.81
C GLY A 212 18.17 -7.01 -11.99
N HIS A 213 18.53 -8.28 -11.83
CA HIS A 213 18.78 -9.21 -12.94
C HIS A 213 17.49 -9.69 -13.62
N LEU A 214 17.57 -9.87 -14.94
CA LEU A 214 16.50 -10.47 -15.75
C LEU A 214 16.19 -11.88 -15.25
N LYS A 215 14.89 -12.16 -15.06
CA LYS A 215 14.40 -13.50 -14.68
C LYS A 215 13.73 -14.19 -15.85
N TRP A 216 12.85 -13.48 -16.54
CA TRP A 216 12.22 -13.95 -17.76
C TRP A 216 11.74 -12.77 -18.59
N ASP A 217 11.46 -13.04 -19.87
CA ASP A 217 10.82 -12.09 -20.75
C ASP A 217 9.78 -12.77 -21.66
N ASN A 218 8.78 -12.03 -22.10
CA ASN A 218 7.71 -12.52 -22.98
C ASN A 218 7.54 -11.58 -24.18
N LYS A 219 7.91 -12.07 -25.37
CA LYS A 219 7.83 -11.35 -26.67
C LYS A 219 6.41 -11.30 -27.27
N SER A 220 5.48 -12.08 -26.73
CA SER A 220 4.08 -12.11 -27.21
C SER A 220 3.32 -10.85 -26.81
N VAL A 221 3.76 -10.19 -25.74
CA VAL A 221 3.21 -8.92 -25.25
C VAL A 221 4.02 -7.76 -25.82
N LYS A 222 3.36 -6.87 -26.56
CA LYS A 222 3.99 -5.75 -27.26
C LYS A 222 3.27 -4.43 -27.00
N SER A 223 4.01 -3.34 -27.18
CA SER A 223 3.54 -1.98 -27.39
C SER A 223 2.58 -1.54 -26.30
N TYR A 224 3.14 -1.40 -25.10
CA TYR A 224 2.39 -1.23 -23.87
C TYR A 224 1.94 0.21 -23.60
N SER A 225 0.80 0.36 -22.94
CA SER A 225 0.44 1.57 -22.19
C SER A 225 -0.25 1.18 -20.88
N GLY A 226 0.08 1.85 -19.76
CA GLY A 226 -0.56 1.63 -18.45
C GLY A 226 0.30 0.88 -17.42
N PHE A 227 -0.34 0.16 -16.50
CA PHE A 227 0.30 -0.66 -15.46
C PHE A 227 -0.05 -2.14 -15.68
N PRO A 228 0.88 -3.09 -15.50
CA PRO A 228 0.50 -4.48 -15.27
C PRO A 228 -0.27 -4.58 -13.95
N SER A 229 -1.07 -5.62 -13.76
CA SER A 229 -1.70 -5.91 -12.46
C SER A 229 -1.33 -7.30 -12.02
N PHE A 230 -1.15 -7.50 -10.72
CA PHE A 230 -0.78 -8.79 -10.17
C PHE A 230 -1.92 -9.35 -9.31
N TYR A 231 -2.12 -10.67 -9.38
CA TYR A 231 -3.00 -11.40 -8.49
C TYR A 231 -2.52 -12.84 -8.32
N ASP A 232 -2.22 -13.21 -7.09
CA ASP A 232 -1.69 -14.54 -6.70
C ASP A 232 -0.45 -14.99 -7.48
N THR A 233 -0.60 -15.80 -8.53
CA THR A 233 0.51 -16.24 -9.40
C THR A 233 0.41 -15.64 -10.79
N TYR A 234 -0.48 -14.68 -11.01
CA TYR A 234 -0.80 -14.17 -12.34
C TYR A 234 -0.45 -12.69 -12.50
N ILE A 235 0.02 -12.34 -13.69
CA ILE A 235 0.18 -10.98 -14.17
C ILE A 235 -0.80 -10.72 -15.30
N PHE A 236 -1.61 -9.69 -15.14
CA PHE A 236 -2.54 -9.20 -16.15
C PHE A 236 -1.97 -7.98 -16.83
N THR A 237 -1.96 -7.99 -18.15
CA THR A 237 -1.25 -6.98 -18.93
C THR A 237 -1.89 -6.84 -20.31
N GLN A 238 -1.87 -5.64 -20.88
CA GLN A 238 -2.39 -5.36 -22.21
C GLN A 238 -1.29 -5.46 -23.29
N SER A 239 -1.68 -5.71 -24.52
CA SER A 239 -0.79 -5.70 -25.67
C SER A 239 -1.46 -5.01 -26.85
N MET A 240 -0.75 -4.13 -27.53
CA MET A 240 -1.24 -3.40 -28.71
C MET A 240 -0.31 -3.64 -29.90
N ASP A 241 -0.39 -4.81 -30.54
CA ASP A 241 0.45 -5.10 -31.70
C ASP A 241 -0.03 -4.28 -32.91
N TYR A 242 0.47 -3.05 -33.02
CA TYR A 242 0.13 -2.11 -34.09
C TYR A 242 0.45 -2.66 -35.49
N SER A 243 1.47 -3.52 -35.62
CA SER A 243 1.83 -4.12 -36.91
C SER A 243 0.76 -5.06 -37.44
N LYS A 244 0.00 -5.68 -36.52
CA LYS A 244 -1.10 -6.60 -36.84
C LYS A 244 -2.48 -5.98 -36.59
N ASN A 245 -2.52 -4.77 -36.01
CA ASN A 245 -3.72 -4.13 -35.50
C ASN A 245 -4.51 -5.03 -34.52
N ILE A 246 -3.80 -5.78 -33.66
CA ILE A 246 -4.37 -6.69 -32.65
C ILE A 246 -4.19 -6.09 -31.26
N PHE A 247 -5.28 -6.01 -30.52
CA PHE A 247 -5.31 -5.54 -29.14
C PHE A 247 -5.73 -6.71 -28.26
N SER A 248 -4.97 -7.01 -27.20
CA SER A 248 -5.23 -8.18 -26.36
C SER A 248 -5.04 -7.89 -24.88
N LEU A 249 -5.85 -8.54 -24.06
CA LEU A 249 -5.60 -8.75 -22.64
C LEU A 249 -4.90 -10.10 -22.46
N TYR A 250 -3.78 -10.09 -21.74
CA TYR A 250 -3.01 -11.29 -21.40
C TYR A 250 -3.11 -11.56 -19.90
N CYS A 251 -3.22 -12.85 -19.56
CA CYS A 251 -2.89 -13.39 -18.26
C CYS A 251 -1.61 -14.22 -18.41
N LEU A 252 -0.58 -13.86 -17.65
CA LEU A 252 0.72 -14.52 -17.64
C LEU A 252 0.96 -15.17 -16.30
N ASP A 253 1.66 -16.29 -16.27
CA ASP A 253 2.22 -16.85 -15.05
C ASP A 253 3.37 -15.94 -14.56
N ALA A 254 3.31 -15.48 -13.33
CA ALA A 254 4.24 -14.50 -12.78
C ALA A 254 5.66 -15.06 -12.58
N VAL A 255 5.80 -16.38 -12.45
CA VAL A 255 7.09 -17.04 -12.17
C VAL A 255 7.84 -17.33 -13.48
N THR A 256 7.12 -17.79 -14.50
CA THR A 256 7.70 -18.25 -15.77
C THR A 256 7.54 -17.23 -16.90
N GLY A 257 6.57 -16.31 -16.79
CA GLY A 257 6.19 -15.40 -17.86
C GLY A 257 5.35 -16.03 -18.96
N SER A 258 4.98 -17.30 -18.84
CA SER A 258 4.21 -18.03 -19.85
C SER A 258 2.79 -17.50 -19.96
N VAL A 259 2.21 -17.51 -21.16
CA VAL A 259 0.80 -17.14 -21.36
C VAL A 259 -0.10 -18.23 -20.80
N VAL A 260 -0.95 -17.89 -19.83
CA VAL A 260 -1.98 -18.78 -19.28
C VAL A 260 -3.21 -18.73 -20.18
N TRP A 261 -3.69 -17.52 -20.46
CA TRP A 261 -4.74 -17.26 -21.44
C TRP A 261 -4.58 -15.85 -22.01
N SER A 262 -5.21 -15.61 -23.16
CA SER A 262 -5.32 -14.26 -23.73
C SER A 262 -6.67 -14.06 -24.41
N ASN A 263 -7.13 -12.82 -24.42
CA ASN A 263 -8.36 -12.40 -25.06
C ASN A 263 -8.09 -11.25 -26.02
N VAL A 264 -8.50 -11.39 -27.27
CA VAL A 264 -8.51 -10.28 -28.23
C VAL A 264 -9.66 -9.34 -27.87
N ILE A 265 -9.37 -8.06 -27.83
CA ILE A 265 -10.33 -6.98 -27.56
C ILE A 265 -10.43 -6.06 -28.78
N SER A 266 -11.55 -5.35 -28.88
CA SER A 266 -11.71 -4.29 -29.87
C SER A 266 -10.67 -3.18 -29.64
N LYS A 267 -10.23 -2.54 -30.73
CA LYS A 267 -9.29 -1.41 -30.65
C LYS A 267 -9.81 -0.35 -29.66
N PRO A 268 -9.12 -0.11 -28.54
CA PRO A 268 -9.57 0.85 -27.54
C PRO A 268 -9.29 2.28 -28.02
N GLU A 269 -10.25 3.19 -27.85
CA GLU A 269 -9.96 4.63 -27.95
C GLU A 269 -9.08 5.09 -26.78
N ARG A 270 -9.35 4.53 -25.61
CA ARG A 270 -8.60 4.72 -24.38
C ARG A 270 -8.69 3.42 -23.58
N ILE A 271 -7.57 2.96 -23.04
CA ILE A 271 -7.52 1.75 -22.24
C ILE A 271 -6.87 2.05 -20.89
N PHE A 272 -7.37 1.40 -19.84
CA PHE A 272 -6.86 1.51 -18.48
C PHE A 272 -6.39 0.15 -18.01
N SER A 273 -5.44 0.11 -17.06
CA SER A 273 -4.90 -1.13 -16.50
C SER A 273 -6.02 -2.12 -16.12
N PRO A 274 -5.83 -3.42 -16.38
CA PRO A 274 -6.78 -4.42 -15.92
C PRO A 274 -6.79 -4.42 -14.39
N VAL A 275 -7.91 -4.70 -13.77
CA VAL A 275 -8.02 -4.78 -12.31
C VAL A 275 -8.67 -6.09 -11.92
N VAL A 276 -8.25 -6.69 -10.80
CA VAL A 276 -8.73 -8.01 -10.38
C VAL A 276 -9.52 -7.88 -9.09
N TYR A 277 -10.73 -8.42 -9.08
CA TYR A 277 -11.62 -8.40 -7.93
C TYR A 277 -12.57 -9.59 -7.94
N ARG A 278 -12.68 -10.29 -6.80
CA ARG A 278 -13.53 -11.49 -6.60
C ARG A 278 -13.43 -12.52 -7.74
N GLN A 279 -12.23 -13.06 -7.99
CA GLN A 279 -11.96 -14.04 -9.07
C GLN A 279 -12.33 -13.58 -10.49
N LYS A 280 -12.42 -12.27 -10.72
CA LYS A 280 -12.73 -11.69 -12.03
C LYS A 280 -11.73 -10.60 -12.38
N VAL A 281 -11.45 -10.48 -13.67
CA VAL A 281 -10.60 -9.45 -14.25
C VAL A 281 -11.49 -8.45 -14.96
N TYR A 282 -11.36 -7.17 -14.62
CA TYR A 282 -12.11 -6.09 -15.24
C TYR A 282 -11.18 -5.20 -16.06
N LEU A 283 -11.63 -4.86 -17.27
CA LEU A 283 -10.88 -4.04 -18.19
C LEU A 283 -11.79 -2.93 -18.72
N ALA A 284 -11.43 -1.68 -18.44
CA ALA A 284 -12.11 -0.52 -19.00
C ALA A 284 -11.45 -0.10 -20.32
N SER A 285 -12.28 0.02 -21.36
CA SER A 285 -11.87 0.35 -22.74
C SER A 285 -12.92 1.24 -23.40
N GLY A 286 -12.57 2.50 -23.69
CA GLY A 286 -13.50 3.49 -24.22
C GLY A 286 -14.62 3.80 -23.22
N SER A 287 -15.87 3.55 -23.60
CA SER A 287 -17.04 3.63 -22.71
C SER A 287 -17.45 2.27 -22.10
N VAL A 288 -16.70 1.21 -22.41
CA VAL A 288 -17.06 -0.18 -22.09
C VAL A 288 -16.22 -0.71 -20.94
N VAL A 289 -16.84 -1.46 -20.03
CA VAL A 289 -16.13 -2.34 -19.09
C VAL A 289 -16.38 -3.78 -19.49
N HIS A 290 -15.30 -4.54 -19.59
CA HIS A 290 -15.31 -5.98 -19.78
C HIS A 290 -15.02 -6.68 -18.46
N SER A 291 -15.72 -7.77 -18.17
CA SER A 291 -15.43 -8.68 -17.07
C SER A 291 -15.09 -10.07 -17.62
N PHE A 292 -14.00 -10.64 -17.12
CA PHE A 292 -13.50 -11.96 -17.48
C PHE A 292 -13.34 -12.82 -16.24
N ASN A 293 -13.54 -14.12 -16.36
CA ASN A 293 -13.21 -15.08 -15.34
C ASN A 293 -11.68 -15.15 -15.20
N LEU A 294 -11.18 -15.10 -13.96
CA LEU A 294 -9.74 -15.12 -13.70
C LEU A 294 -9.06 -16.41 -14.16
N ALA A 295 -9.72 -17.56 -13.99
CA ALA A 295 -9.11 -18.87 -14.21
C ALA A 295 -8.85 -19.17 -15.68
N ASP A 296 -9.81 -18.87 -16.56
CA ASP A 296 -9.77 -19.27 -17.97
C ASP A 296 -9.89 -18.10 -18.96
N GLY A 297 -10.09 -16.87 -18.46
CA GLY A 297 -10.28 -15.69 -19.29
C GLY A 297 -11.62 -15.65 -20.02
N SER A 298 -12.57 -16.54 -19.73
CA SER A 298 -13.89 -16.51 -20.35
C SER A 298 -14.62 -15.21 -20.00
N LYS A 299 -15.30 -14.62 -20.98
CA LYS A 299 -16.04 -13.36 -20.80
C LYS A 299 -17.28 -13.62 -19.94
N VAL A 300 -17.38 -12.93 -18.80
CA VAL A 300 -18.52 -13.03 -17.88
C VAL A 300 -19.61 -12.05 -18.30
N TRP A 301 -19.26 -10.78 -18.44
CA TRP A 301 -20.17 -9.73 -18.94
C TRP A 301 -19.39 -8.61 -19.61
N VAL A 302 -20.07 -7.85 -20.47
CA VAL A 302 -19.54 -6.64 -21.12
C VAL A 302 -20.64 -5.59 -21.11
N LYS A 303 -20.31 -4.36 -20.73
CA LYS A 303 -21.30 -3.29 -20.64
C LYS A 303 -20.75 -1.94 -21.05
N ASP A 304 -21.55 -1.23 -21.83
CA ASP A 304 -21.33 0.16 -22.20
C ASP A 304 -22.02 1.08 -21.19
N TYR A 305 -21.30 2.11 -20.75
CA TYR A 305 -21.80 3.12 -19.82
C TYR A 305 -22.12 4.46 -20.51
N GLY A 306 -22.08 4.50 -21.85
CA GLY A 306 -22.52 5.61 -22.71
C GLY A 306 -21.57 6.82 -22.72
N GLY A 307 -20.76 7.02 -21.68
CA GLY A 307 -19.71 8.04 -21.62
C GLY A 307 -18.32 7.43 -21.62
N THR A 308 -17.36 8.13 -22.24
CA THR A 308 -15.94 7.73 -22.20
C THR A 308 -15.49 7.58 -20.76
N ILE A 309 -14.93 6.43 -20.41
CA ILE A 309 -14.32 6.18 -19.10
C ILE A 309 -13.03 7.00 -19.02
N THR A 310 -12.84 7.70 -17.91
CA THR A 310 -11.80 8.72 -17.77
C THR A 310 -10.76 8.43 -16.69
N SER A 311 -10.94 7.35 -15.92
CA SER A 311 -10.02 6.92 -14.87
C SER A 311 -9.85 5.39 -14.86
N ASN A 312 -8.72 4.91 -14.34
CA ASN A 312 -8.59 3.49 -13.99
C ASN A 312 -9.69 3.09 -13.01
N PRO A 313 -10.34 1.93 -13.23
CA PRO A 313 -11.24 1.34 -12.23
C PRO A 313 -10.57 1.19 -10.86
N SER A 314 -11.41 1.16 -9.85
CA SER A 314 -11.10 1.05 -8.43
C SER A 314 -12.21 0.22 -7.78
N PHE A 315 -12.03 -0.22 -6.54
CA PHE A 315 -13.04 -0.99 -5.83
C PHE A 315 -13.23 -0.46 -4.42
N THR A 316 -14.49 -0.41 -3.98
CA THR A 316 -14.84 -0.47 -2.55
C THR A 316 -15.02 -1.92 -2.14
N GLU A 317 -15.45 -2.18 -0.90
CA GLU A 317 -15.80 -3.52 -0.40
C GLU A 317 -16.85 -4.27 -1.27
N ARG A 318 -17.55 -3.58 -2.18
CA ARG A 318 -18.70 -4.13 -2.91
C ARG A 318 -18.84 -3.72 -4.36
N GLU A 319 -18.25 -2.59 -4.76
CA GLU A 319 -18.55 -1.96 -6.04
C GLU A 319 -17.26 -1.62 -6.78
N ILE A 320 -17.32 -1.72 -8.11
CA ILE A 320 -16.28 -1.17 -8.97
C ILE A 320 -16.64 0.28 -9.23
N LEU A 321 -15.68 1.18 -9.05
CA LEU A 321 -15.89 2.60 -9.27
C LEU A 321 -14.91 3.15 -10.31
N PHE A 322 -15.42 4.00 -11.19
CA PHE A 322 -14.64 4.68 -12.23
C PHE A 322 -15.36 5.97 -12.64
N THR A 323 -14.63 6.87 -13.30
CA THR A 323 -15.20 8.12 -13.80
C THR A 323 -15.64 8.00 -15.24
N THR A 324 -16.75 8.66 -15.59
CA THR A 324 -17.24 8.81 -16.95
C THR A 324 -17.35 10.29 -17.32
N GLY A 325 -16.95 10.63 -18.54
CA GLY A 325 -17.09 11.96 -19.12
C GLY A 325 -16.39 13.10 -18.36
N ASN A 326 -15.40 12.78 -17.51
CA ASN A 326 -14.76 13.71 -16.56
C ASN A 326 -15.77 14.41 -15.62
N ARG A 327 -16.91 13.79 -15.30
CA ARG A 327 -17.96 14.43 -14.49
C ARG A 327 -18.52 13.53 -13.41
N GLN A 328 -18.79 12.27 -13.75
CA GLN A 328 -19.51 11.37 -12.86
C GLN A 328 -18.57 10.29 -12.36
N VAL A 329 -18.67 9.93 -11.08
CA VAL A 329 -18.15 8.65 -10.56
C VAL A 329 -19.29 7.66 -10.62
N VAL A 330 -19.13 6.60 -11.40
CA VAL A 330 -20.08 5.52 -11.56
C VAL A 330 -19.64 4.36 -10.67
N LEU A 331 -20.56 3.84 -9.87
CA LEU A 331 -20.35 2.67 -9.02
C LEU A 331 -21.20 1.53 -9.57
N ILE A 332 -20.57 0.39 -9.85
CA ILE A 332 -21.22 -0.77 -10.47
C ILE A 332 -21.08 -2.00 -9.60
N ASN A 333 -22.10 -2.84 -9.62
CA ASN A 333 -22.03 -4.18 -9.07
C ASN A 333 -21.03 -5.03 -9.90
N PRO A 334 -20.02 -5.65 -9.26
CA PRO A 334 -18.96 -6.39 -9.94
C PRO A 334 -19.48 -7.66 -10.64
N ASP A 335 -20.54 -8.27 -10.13
CA ASP A 335 -21.05 -9.53 -10.66
C ASP A 335 -21.90 -9.37 -11.91
N THR A 336 -22.61 -8.24 -12.01
CA THR A 336 -23.61 -7.99 -13.05
C THR A 336 -23.27 -6.81 -13.96
N GLY A 337 -22.34 -5.94 -13.56
CA GLY A 337 -22.08 -4.66 -14.21
C GLY A 337 -23.25 -3.67 -14.09
N VAL A 338 -24.26 -3.93 -13.25
CA VAL A 338 -25.38 -2.99 -13.06
C VAL A 338 -24.89 -1.77 -12.28
N VAL A 339 -25.26 -0.58 -12.74
CA VAL A 339 -24.97 0.67 -12.02
C VAL A 339 -25.72 0.62 -10.70
N ALA A 340 -24.98 0.61 -9.60
CA ALA A 340 -25.54 0.63 -8.26
C ALA A 340 -25.83 2.07 -7.82
N SER A 341 -24.89 2.98 -8.09
CA SER A 341 -25.06 4.41 -7.81
C SER A 341 -24.16 5.28 -8.70
N THR A 342 -24.39 6.60 -8.64
CA THR A 342 -23.57 7.58 -9.36
C THR A 342 -23.43 8.84 -8.53
N ILE A 343 -22.22 9.39 -8.48
CA ILE A 343 -21.90 10.66 -7.86
C ILE A 343 -21.59 11.66 -8.97
N ASP A 344 -22.37 12.73 -9.03
CA ASP A 344 -22.11 13.83 -9.97
C ASP A 344 -21.15 14.84 -9.31
N LEU A 345 -19.97 15.03 -9.90
CA LEU A 345 -18.96 15.96 -9.39
C LEU A 345 -19.24 17.42 -9.79
N GLY A 346 -20.29 17.65 -10.59
CA GLY A 346 -20.67 18.96 -11.10
C GLY A 346 -19.92 19.29 -12.38
N GLU A 347 -18.85 20.08 -12.28
CA GLU A 347 -18.10 20.51 -13.45
C GLU A 347 -17.26 19.40 -14.07
N LYS A 348 -17.07 19.47 -15.39
CA LYS A 348 -16.15 18.57 -16.09
C LYS A 348 -14.72 18.89 -15.68
N SER A 349 -14.18 18.07 -14.79
CA SER A 349 -12.79 18.11 -14.35
C SER A 349 -12.26 16.69 -14.46
N SER A 350 -11.08 16.46 -15.03
CA SER A 350 -10.49 15.11 -15.11
C SER A 350 -10.08 14.68 -13.70
N PRO A 351 -10.94 14.01 -12.91
CA PRO A 351 -10.77 13.96 -11.47
C PRO A 351 -9.91 12.76 -11.11
N TYR A 352 -9.02 12.95 -10.15
CA TYR A 352 -8.38 11.85 -9.44
C TYR A 352 -9.18 11.58 -8.17
N PHE A 353 -9.22 10.33 -7.75
CA PHE A 353 -9.89 9.99 -6.50
C PHE A 353 -9.12 8.94 -5.70
N VAL A 354 -9.36 8.97 -4.40
CA VAL A 354 -8.92 7.98 -3.40
C VAL A 354 -10.15 7.66 -2.56
N THR A 355 -10.34 6.40 -2.20
CA THR A 355 -11.41 5.96 -1.31
C THR A 355 -10.80 5.53 0.01
N ILE A 356 -11.37 6.00 1.13
CA ILE A 356 -10.98 5.56 2.47
C ILE A 356 -12.27 5.29 3.21
N ARG A 357 -12.51 4.04 3.58
CA ARG A 357 -13.76 3.60 4.24
C ARG A 357 -15.01 4.06 3.46
N ASP A 358 -15.90 4.82 4.11
CA ASP A 358 -17.18 5.31 3.57
C ASP A 358 -17.03 6.62 2.78
N GLN A 359 -15.80 7.06 2.54
CA GLN A 359 -15.50 8.36 1.95
C GLN A 359 -14.74 8.24 0.64
N ILE A 360 -15.04 9.17 -0.27
CA ILE A 360 -14.29 9.41 -1.50
C ILE A 360 -13.68 10.81 -1.45
N TYR A 361 -12.37 10.87 -1.68
CA TYR A 361 -11.60 12.10 -1.78
C TYR A 361 -11.33 12.38 -3.24
N VAL A 362 -11.90 13.45 -3.77
CA VAL A 362 -11.85 13.81 -5.19
C VAL A 362 -10.95 15.01 -5.37
N ALA A 363 -9.81 14.80 -6.02
CA ALA A 363 -8.91 15.85 -6.47
C ALA A 363 -9.25 16.26 -7.91
N SER A 364 -9.58 17.54 -8.11
CA SER A 364 -10.01 18.10 -9.38
C SER A 364 -9.25 19.40 -9.68
N THR A 365 -9.24 19.82 -10.95
CA THR A 365 -8.70 21.14 -11.33
C THR A 365 -9.85 22.09 -11.60
N ILE A 366 -9.89 23.20 -10.88
CA ILE A 366 -10.86 24.28 -11.02
C ILE A 366 -10.18 25.52 -11.60
N LYS A 367 -10.97 26.43 -12.19
CA LYS A 367 -10.50 27.74 -12.64
C LYS A 367 -10.85 28.79 -11.61
N LYS A 368 -9.89 29.62 -11.23
CA LYS A 368 -10.10 30.81 -10.42
C LYS A 368 -9.55 32.02 -11.14
N ARG A 369 -10.36 33.06 -11.23
CA ARG A 369 -9.93 34.36 -11.75
C ARG A 369 -9.14 35.09 -10.66
N VAL A 370 -7.89 35.43 -10.96
CA VAL A 370 -7.02 36.22 -10.08
C VAL A 370 -6.55 37.43 -10.88
N GLY A 371 -7.09 38.62 -10.55
CA GLY A 371 -6.98 39.79 -11.40
C GLY A 371 -7.68 39.57 -12.76
N ASP A 372 -6.95 39.79 -13.85
CA ASP A 372 -7.48 39.67 -15.22
C ASP A 372 -7.21 38.32 -15.89
N ARG A 373 -6.69 37.34 -15.15
CA ARG A 373 -6.33 36.03 -15.71
C ARG A 373 -7.00 34.90 -14.95
N ASP A 374 -7.38 33.88 -15.70
CA ASP A 374 -7.83 32.61 -15.14
C ASP A 374 -6.63 31.72 -14.85
N HIS A 375 -6.51 31.31 -13.60
CA HIS A 375 -5.49 30.39 -13.14
C HIS A 375 -6.13 29.06 -12.78
N SER A 376 -5.42 27.97 -13.05
CA SER A 376 -5.84 26.63 -12.64
C SER A 376 -5.44 26.41 -11.18
N TYR A 377 -6.37 25.95 -10.36
CA TYR A 377 -6.13 25.55 -8.98
C TYR A 377 -6.59 24.10 -8.78
N ALA A 378 -5.93 23.37 -7.89
CA ALA A 378 -6.46 22.10 -7.43
C ALA A 378 -7.62 22.35 -6.46
N SER A 379 -8.53 21.40 -6.36
CA SER A 379 -9.53 21.29 -5.30
C SER A 379 -9.58 19.84 -4.86
N LEU A 380 -9.54 19.61 -3.54
CA LEU A 380 -9.69 18.30 -2.92
C LEU A 380 -10.96 18.30 -2.08
N ARG A 381 -11.95 17.53 -2.50
CA ARG A 381 -13.25 17.40 -1.81
C ARG A 381 -13.37 16.03 -1.17
N ALA A 382 -13.73 15.97 0.10
CA ALA A 382 -14.14 14.74 0.76
C ALA A 382 -15.66 14.62 0.71
N LEU A 383 -16.17 13.49 0.23
CA LEU A 383 -17.59 13.18 0.12
C LEU A 383 -17.86 11.83 0.80
N LYS A 384 -19.06 11.61 1.34
CA LYS A 384 -19.50 10.25 1.68
C LYS A 384 -20.11 9.55 0.47
N PHE A 385 -20.07 8.22 0.44
CA PHE A 385 -20.77 7.44 -0.57
C PHE A 385 -22.30 7.51 -0.43
N ASP A 386 -22.81 7.56 0.81
CA ASP A 386 -24.25 7.53 1.11
C ASP A 386 -24.92 8.90 0.98
N ARG A 387 -24.14 9.99 1.11
CA ARG A 387 -24.63 11.37 1.08
C ARG A 387 -23.83 12.18 0.09
N ARG A 388 -24.52 12.80 -0.87
CA ARG A 388 -23.95 13.70 -1.90
C ARG A 388 -23.39 15.02 -1.34
N GLU A 389 -23.31 15.17 -0.02
CA GLU A 389 -22.79 16.37 0.63
C GLU A 389 -21.28 16.25 0.83
N ALA A 390 -20.57 17.35 0.58
CA ALA A 390 -19.16 17.44 0.89
C ALA A 390 -18.96 17.52 2.40
N LEU A 391 -18.15 16.62 2.94
CA LEU A 391 -17.70 16.66 4.33
C LEU A 391 -16.79 17.86 4.57
N TRP A 392 -15.88 18.10 3.62
CA TRP A 392 -15.01 19.27 3.59
C TRP A 392 -14.40 19.45 2.19
N GLU A 393 -13.91 20.65 1.92
CA GLU A 393 -13.16 20.98 0.71
C GLU A 393 -11.87 21.72 1.07
N PHE A 394 -10.78 21.35 0.43
CA PHE A 394 -9.51 22.05 0.49
C PHE A 394 -9.14 22.57 -0.90
N VAL A 395 -8.92 23.88 -1.01
CA VAL A 395 -8.32 24.50 -2.20
C VAL A 395 -6.95 25.06 -1.82
N PRO A 396 -5.86 24.60 -2.46
CA PRO A 396 -4.54 25.11 -2.14
C PRO A 396 -4.42 26.62 -2.40
N PRO A 397 -3.55 27.31 -1.65
CA PRO A 397 -3.36 28.76 -1.79
C PRO A 397 -2.66 29.17 -3.09
N PHE A 398 -1.93 28.24 -3.74
CA PHE A 398 -1.16 28.53 -4.96
C PHE A 398 -1.76 27.86 -6.19
N PRO A 399 -1.63 28.48 -7.37
CA PRO A 399 -2.11 27.90 -8.62
C PRO A 399 -1.32 26.65 -9.00
N GLY A 400 -2.02 25.66 -9.52
CA GLY A 400 -1.49 24.37 -9.93
C GLY A 400 -2.63 23.39 -10.19
N GLY A 401 -2.57 22.64 -11.30
CA GLY A 401 -3.54 21.58 -11.56
C GLY A 401 -3.32 20.38 -10.63
N ALA A 402 -4.41 19.71 -10.25
CA ALA A 402 -4.37 18.55 -9.37
C ALA A 402 -3.77 17.31 -10.06
N TYR A 403 -3.09 16.48 -9.27
CA TYR A 403 -2.63 15.13 -9.65
C TYR A 403 -3.19 14.08 -8.69
N GLN A 404 -2.95 12.80 -9.01
CA GLN A 404 -3.36 11.68 -8.14
C GLN A 404 -2.87 11.92 -6.71
N PRO A 405 -3.77 12.05 -5.73
CA PRO A 405 -3.38 12.18 -4.34
C PRO A 405 -3.07 10.80 -3.75
N ALA A 406 -2.36 10.80 -2.62
CA ALA A 406 -2.11 9.63 -1.79
C ALA A 406 -2.59 9.87 -0.36
N ALA A 407 -2.85 8.81 0.40
CA ALA A 407 -3.28 8.92 1.79
C ALA A 407 -2.37 8.09 2.69
N SER A 408 -2.01 8.61 3.85
CA SER A 408 -1.34 7.85 4.92
C SER A 408 -1.67 8.48 6.27
N GLY A 409 -2.00 7.66 7.27
CA GLY A 409 -2.08 8.08 8.66
C GLY A 409 -3.14 9.16 8.95
N GLY A 410 -4.22 9.21 8.15
CA GLY A 410 -5.24 10.26 8.24
C GLY A 410 -4.86 11.59 7.57
N ILE A 411 -3.82 11.59 6.74
CA ILE A 411 -3.32 12.74 5.98
C ILE A 411 -3.49 12.45 4.48
N MET A 412 -4.04 13.40 3.74
CA MET A 412 -4.05 13.42 2.28
C MET A 412 -2.84 14.20 1.75
N PHE A 413 -2.04 13.56 0.90
CA PHE A 413 -0.95 14.18 0.15
C PHE A 413 -1.45 14.56 -1.24
N LEU A 414 -1.65 15.85 -1.48
CA LEU A 414 -2.16 16.41 -2.72
C LEU A 414 -1.05 17.10 -3.50
N PRO A 415 -0.64 16.58 -4.67
CA PRO A 415 0.23 17.32 -5.57
C PRO A 415 -0.58 18.31 -6.41
N ALA A 416 -0.13 19.56 -6.46
CA ALA A 416 -0.71 20.59 -7.32
C ALA A 416 0.37 21.55 -7.84
N GLY A 417 0.57 21.58 -9.17
CA GLY A 417 1.67 22.33 -9.77
C GLY A 417 3.02 21.81 -9.28
N ASN A 418 3.90 22.69 -8.79
CA ASN A 418 5.18 22.33 -8.17
C ASN A 418 5.10 22.20 -6.64
N TYR A 419 3.91 22.04 -6.07
CA TYR A 419 3.70 21.90 -4.64
C TYR A 419 3.12 20.53 -4.27
N LEU A 420 3.57 20.01 -3.13
CA LEU A 420 2.95 18.89 -2.43
C LEU A 420 2.33 19.40 -1.12
N TYR A 421 1.04 19.19 -0.91
CA TYR A 421 0.30 19.60 0.28
C TYR A 421 -0.06 18.39 1.13
N ALA A 422 0.18 18.45 2.44
CA ALA A 422 -0.32 17.50 3.42
C ALA A 422 -1.57 18.07 4.10
N VAL A 423 -2.72 17.44 3.91
CA VAL A 423 -4.03 17.93 4.33
C VAL A 423 -4.67 16.93 5.30
N GLY A 424 -5.13 17.40 6.46
CA GLY A 424 -5.75 16.60 7.49
C GLY A 424 -4.85 16.33 8.69
N THR A 425 -5.41 16.50 9.89
CA THR A 425 -4.72 16.26 11.18
C THR A 425 -5.74 16.09 12.31
N ASP A 426 -5.43 15.23 13.28
CA ASP A 426 -6.23 15.01 14.51
C ASP A 426 -6.10 16.15 15.53
N TYR A 427 -5.07 16.98 15.42
CA TYR A 427 -4.81 18.09 16.33
C TYR A 427 -4.88 19.43 15.59
N TYR A 428 -5.24 20.49 16.33
CA TYR A 428 -5.23 21.88 15.87
C TYR A 428 -4.01 22.17 14.98
N PRO A 429 -4.17 22.99 13.92
CA PRO A 429 -3.09 23.25 12.95
C PRO A 429 -1.82 23.72 13.68
N ARG A 430 -0.81 22.85 13.72
CA ARG A 430 0.56 23.23 14.07
C ARG A 430 1.26 23.47 12.75
N ILE A 431 1.58 24.72 12.45
CA ILE A 431 2.55 25.05 11.41
C ILE A 431 3.88 24.47 11.89
N ILE A 432 4.40 23.46 11.20
CA ILE A 432 5.66 22.82 11.57
C ILE A 432 6.81 23.58 10.92
N ASP A 433 7.77 24.04 11.73
CA ASP A 433 9.02 24.64 11.26
C ASP A 433 9.77 23.65 10.36
N GLY A 434 10.01 24.03 9.11
CA GLY A 434 10.75 23.24 8.12
C GLY A 434 9.96 22.84 6.87
N GLY A 435 8.65 23.08 6.81
CA GLY A 435 7.92 23.13 5.54
C GLY A 435 8.39 24.33 4.71
N SER A 436 8.55 24.18 3.40
CA SER A 436 9.17 25.23 2.56
C SER A 436 8.31 26.47 2.33
N ALA A 437 7.15 26.59 2.98
CA ALA A 437 6.47 27.87 3.14
C ALA A 437 5.74 27.95 4.49
N VAL A 438 6.05 28.99 5.26
CA VAL A 438 5.20 29.48 6.34
C VAL A 438 3.94 30.05 5.68
N TYR A 439 2.88 29.24 5.60
CA TYR A 439 1.55 29.75 5.27
C TYR A 439 0.81 30.00 6.58
N ASP A 440 0.79 31.25 7.01
CA ASP A 440 -0.06 31.70 8.12
C ASP A 440 -1.36 32.32 7.56
N PRO A 441 -2.49 31.58 7.57
CA PRO A 441 -3.77 32.10 7.08
C PRO A 441 -4.32 33.26 7.94
N TYR A 442 -3.74 33.54 9.11
CA TYR A 442 -4.16 34.63 10.00
C TYR A 442 -3.31 35.89 9.86
N ASN A 443 -2.36 35.92 8.91
CA ASN A 443 -1.54 37.09 8.62
C ASN A 443 -0.89 37.71 9.89
N ARG A 444 -0.43 36.87 10.84
CA ARG A 444 0.29 37.31 12.04
C ARG A 444 1.73 37.63 11.66
N LYS A 445 1.92 38.63 10.79
CA LYS A 445 3.24 39.05 10.32
C LYS A 445 4.09 39.74 11.39
N ASP A 446 3.53 40.07 12.56
CA ASP A 446 4.17 41.00 13.49
C ASP A 446 4.48 40.47 14.90
N VAL A 447 4.39 39.16 15.17
CA VAL A 447 4.64 38.64 16.55
C VAL A 447 6.05 38.07 16.74
N TYR A 448 6.86 37.87 15.69
CA TYR A 448 8.21 37.29 15.81
C TYR A 448 9.35 38.17 15.31
N ALA A 449 9.11 39.47 15.15
CA ALA A 449 10.13 40.43 14.75
C ALA A 449 10.28 41.57 15.78
N LYS A 450 10.58 41.23 17.04
CA LYS A 450 11.21 42.13 18.03
C LYS A 450 11.39 41.40 19.37
N GLU A 451 12.41 40.57 19.50
CA GLU A 451 13.11 40.45 20.78
C GLU A 451 14.62 40.49 20.51
N THR A 452 15.18 41.68 20.70
CA THR A 452 16.62 41.92 20.86
C THR A 452 17.10 41.17 22.11
N PRO A 453 18.34 40.66 22.19
CA PRO A 453 18.75 39.77 23.27
C PRO A 453 18.81 40.55 24.60
N ALA A 454 17.85 40.32 25.48
CA ALA A 454 17.91 40.83 26.84
C ALA A 454 18.92 39.98 27.63
N GLN A 455 19.83 40.68 28.31
CA GLN A 455 20.88 40.13 29.16
C GLN A 455 20.34 39.12 30.17
N ARG A 456 21.11 38.04 30.36
CA ARG A 456 20.85 36.99 31.37
C ARG A 456 20.60 37.61 32.74
N PRO A 457 19.43 37.40 33.35
CA PRO A 457 19.30 37.53 34.79
C PRO A 457 20.09 36.40 35.45
N SER A 458 20.99 36.79 36.34
CA SER A 458 21.79 35.94 37.21
C SER A 458 20.93 34.98 38.04
N ASP A 459 21.39 33.73 38.08
CA ASP A 459 21.23 32.73 39.13
C ASP A 459 20.09 32.96 40.14
N LYS A 460 18.93 32.41 39.81
CA LYS A 460 18.13 31.70 40.81
C LYS A 460 17.89 30.30 40.28
N GLN A 461 18.44 29.33 41.02
CA GLN A 461 18.27 27.90 40.82
C GLN A 461 16.78 27.58 40.60
N SER A 462 16.39 27.42 39.35
CA SER A 462 15.17 26.72 38.99
C SER A 462 15.49 25.23 39.10
N ASP A 463 14.78 24.54 39.98
CA ASP A 463 14.84 23.09 40.10
C ASP A 463 14.75 22.44 38.72
N ASN A 464 15.88 21.88 38.27
CA ASN A 464 15.95 20.94 37.17
C ASN A 464 15.17 19.69 37.60
N LYS A 465 13.87 19.66 37.32
CA LYS A 465 13.18 18.39 37.06
C LYS A 465 12.98 18.27 35.56
N GLN A 466 13.85 17.46 34.95
CA GLN A 466 13.58 16.77 33.70
C GLN A 466 12.17 16.15 33.75
N PRO A 467 11.48 15.96 32.61
CA PRO A 467 10.34 15.06 32.58
C PRO A 467 10.86 13.63 32.77
N ASP A 468 11.05 13.23 34.03
CA ASP A 468 11.10 11.84 34.43
C ASP A 468 9.70 11.25 34.22
N ARG A 469 9.53 10.50 33.14
CA ARG A 469 8.69 9.30 33.21
C ARG A 469 9.60 8.13 32.85
N ASN A 470 10.22 7.56 33.87
CA ASN A 470 10.60 6.15 33.81
C ASN A 470 9.32 5.37 33.45
N ASP A 471 9.29 4.73 32.29
CA ASP A 471 8.41 3.58 32.08
C ASP A 471 8.88 2.50 33.05
N GLU A 472 8.44 2.54 34.31
CA GLU A 472 8.74 1.48 35.27
C GLU A 472 8.27 0.16 34.65
N LEU A 473 9.20 -0.73 34.35
CA LEU A 473 8.87 -2.08 33.89
C LEU A 473 8.68 -2.95 35.13
N ARG A 474 7.63 -3.74 35.14
CA ARG A 474 7.36 -4.74 36.16
C ARG A 474 7.54 -6.15 35.60
N PRO A 475 8.02 -7.12 36.40
CA PRO A 475 8.03 -8.51 36.00
C PRO A 475 6.60 -9.08 36.02
N ILE A 476 6.29 -9.96 35.06
CA ILE A 476 5.08 -10.78 35.04
C ILE A 476 5.44 -12.21 34.61
N LYS A 477 4.80 -13.21 35.21
CA LYS A 477 4.99 -14.62 34.85
C LYS A 477 4.04 -15.01 33.71
N ILE A 478 4.59 -15.33 32.55
CA ILE A 478 3.80 -15.76 31.38
C ILE A 478 3.94 -17.27 31.16
N SER A 479 2.80 -17.93 30.94
CA SER A 479 2.75 -19.31 30.44
C SER A 479 1.98 -19.36 29.13
N VAL A 480 2.51 -20.04 28.11
CA VAL A 480 1.79 -20.31 26.86
C VAL A 480 1.54 -21.80 26.74
N LYS A 481 0.28 -22.18 26.53
CA LYS A 481 -0.16 -23.58 26.53
C LYS A 481 -1.05 -23.91 25.33
N ASP A 482 -1.13 -25.18 24.97
CA ASP A 482 -2.14 -25.69 24.04
C ASP A 482 -3.48 -25.99 24.75
N GLU A 483 -4.49 -26.36 23.97
CA GLU A 483 -5.83 -26.76 24.44
C GLU A 483 -5.84 -28.03 25.32
N ASN A 484 -4.76 -28.82 25.30
CA ASN A 484 -4.54 -29.98 26.16
C ASN A 484 -3.71 -29.62 27.42
N ASN A 485 -3.50 -28.32 27.67
CA ASN A 485 -2.75 -27.76 28.80
C ASN A 485 -1.23 -28.08 28.78
N ASN A 486 -0.69 -28.53 27.65
CA ASN A 486 0.75 -28.72 27.44
C ASN A 486 1.42 -27.36 27.21
N THR A 487 2.61 -27.15 27.78
CA THR A 487 3.37 -25.92 27.51
C THR A 487 3.98 -25.98 26.11
N ILE A 488 3.80 -24.93 25.32
CA ILE A 488 4.34 -24.84 23.97
C ILE A 488 5.31 -23.67 23.85
N PRO A 489 6.46 -23.83 23.15
CA PRO A 489 7.33 -22.71 22.81
C PRO A 489 6.55 -21.69 21.98
N ALA A 490 6.60 -20.43 22.40
CA ALA A 490 5.87 -19.35 21.76
C ALA A 490 6.68 -18.07 21.77
N THR A 491 6.39 -17.18 20.83
CA THR A 491 6.88 -15.82 20.86
C THR A 491 5.79 -14.92 21.42
N VAL A 492 6.12 -14.18 22.47
CA VAL A 492 5.22 -13.25 23.13
C VAL A 492 5.62 -11.82 22.76
N GLU A 493 4.70 -11.05 22.20
CA GLU A 493 4.89 -9.62 21.96
C GLU A 493 4.11 -8.82 22.99
N VAL A 494 4.76 -7.82 23.59
CA VAL A 494 4.20 -6.89 24.56
C VAL A 494 4.15 -5.52 23.92
N LYS A 495 2.97 -4.88 23.90
CA LYS A 495 2.79 -3.52 23.38
C LYS A 495 2.04 -2.63 24.37
N LYS A 496 2.43 -1.37 24.45
CA LYS A 496 1.66 -0.30 25.10
C LYS A 496 1.40 0.83 24.13
N TRP A 497 0.15 1.25 24.10
CA TRP A 497 -0.32 2.39 23.33
C TRP A 497 -0.57 3.58 24.24
N ASP A 498 -0.23 4.77 23.76
CA ASP A 498 -0.64 6.06 24.31
C ASP A 498 -1.09 6.95 23.15
N GLN A 499 -2.33 7.46 23.24
CA GLN A 499 -2.96 8.33 22.22
C GLN A 499 -2.77 7.83 20.76
N GLY A 500 -2.89 6.53 20.54
CA GLY A 500 -2.79 5.90 19.21
C GLY A 500 -1.36 5.67 18.70
N LYS A 501 -0.33 6.06 19.46
CA LYS A 501 1.08 5.76 19.20
C LYS A 501 1.59 4.64 20.12
N ILE A 502 2.47 3.80 19.59
CA ILE A 502 3.15 2.77 20.38
C ILE A 502 4.24 3.46 21.21
N VAL A 503 4.14 3.37 22.53
CA VAL A 503 5.15 3.90 23.46
C VAL A 503 6.09 2.81 23.97
N TYR A 504 5.64 1.56 23.94
CA TYR A 504 6.47 0.39 24.26
C TYR A 504 6.14 -0.78 23.33
N ALA A 505 7.16 -1.45 22.82
CA ALA A 505 7.02 -2.71 22.10
C ALA A 505 8.24 -3.61 22.35
N ASN A 506 8.00 -4.85 22.77
CA ASN A 506 9.06 -5.84 22.94
C ASN A 506 8.57 -7.23 22.53
N ARG A 507 9.48 -8.05 21.98
CA ARG A 507 9.17 -9.40 21.50
C ARG A 507 10.12 -10.40 22.16
N ILE A 508 9.55 -11.35 22.89
CA ILE A 508 10.27 -12.20 23.83
C ILE A 508 9.91 -13.66 23.57
N PRO A 509 10.89 -14.56 23.36
CA PRO A 509 10.62 -16.00 23.30
C PRO A 509 10.28 -16.53 24.69
N VAL A 510 9.17 -17.24 24.80
CA VAL A 510 8.70 -17.93 26.01
C VAL A 510 8.71 -19.42 25.76
N ASN A 511 9.62 -20.12 26.44
CA ASN A 511 9.88 -21.55 26.22
C ASN A 511 9.57 -22.42 27.46
N ARG A 512 9.22 -21.78 28.58
CA ARG A 512 8.99 -22.45 29.87
C ARG A 512 7.72 -21.90 30.52
N PRO A 513 6.99 -22.71 31.29
CA PRO A 513 5.84 -22.23 32.03
C PRO A 513 6.27 -21.23 33.11
N GLY A 514 5.52 -20.14 33.24
CA GLY A 514 5.75 -19.09 34.24
C GLY A 514 7.05 -18.29 34.01
N GLN A 515 7.55 -18.23 32.77
CA GLN A 515 8.74 -17.44 32.44
C GLN A 515 8.48 -15.97 32.74
N GLU A 516 9.38 -15.36 33.53
CA GLU A 516 9.28 -13.93 33.86
C GLU A 516 9.70 -13.09 32.66
N ILE A 517 8.84 -12.14 32.29
CA ILE A 517 9.10 -11.14 31.27
C ILE A 517 8.86 -9.74 31.85
N ALA A 518 9.55 -8.74 31.32
CA ALA A 518 9.35 -7.34 31.69
C ALA A 518 8.23 -6.72 30.85
N VAL A 519 7.24 -6.11 31.52
CA VAL A 519 6.12 -5.39 30.88
C VAL A 519 5.97 -4.00 31.49
N PRO A 520 5.41 -3.01 30.76
CA PRO A 520 5.12 -1.71 31.35
C PRO A 520 4.25 -1.80 32.61
N ASN A 521 4.62 -1.07 33.66
CA ASN A 521 3.82 -0.92 34.88
C ASN A 521 2.66 0.05 34.62
N ALA A 522 1.75 -0.36 33.74
CA ALA A 522 0.59 0.42 33.33
C ALA A 522 -0.59 -0.51 33.07
N ASP A 523 -1.78 0.08 33.01
CA ASP A 523 -2.97 -0.61 32.52
C ASP A 523 -2.97 -0.67 30.98
N ASP A 524 -3.82 -1.53 30.44
CA ASP A 524 -4.01 -1.73 29.01
C ASP A 524 -2.71 -2.11 28.27
N VAL A 525 -1.92 -3.01 28.87
CA VAL A 525 -0.76 -3.60 28.20
C VAL A 525 -1.23 -4.79 27.36
N GLU A 526 -0.96 -4.75 26.07
CA GLU A 526 -1.34 -5.80 25.15
C GLU A 526 -0.26 -6.89 25.11
N ILE A 527 -0.63 -8.13 25.39
CA ILE A 527 0.24 -9.30 25.25
C ILE A 527 -0.34 -10.20 24.19
N THR A 528 0.43 -10.50 23.15
CA THR A 528 -0.02 -11.41 22.09
C THR A 528 0.98 -12.53 21.88
N ALA A 529 0.54 -13.76 22.11
CA ALA A 529 1.33 -14.98 21.92
C ALA A 529 1.12 -15.57 20.52
N ASP A 530 2.21 -16.03 19.91
CA ASP A 530 2.26 -16.67 18.59
C ASP A 530 3.15 -17.93 18.66
N SER A 531 2.68 -19.03 18.10
CA SER A 531 3.42 -20.30 18.02
C SER A 531 3.05 -21.00 16.72
N ASP A 532 4.04 -21.65 16.10
CA ASP A 532 3.84 -22.29 14.80
C ASP A 532 2.84 -23.45 14.88
N GLY A 533 1.85 -23.42 13.98
CA GLY A 533 0.77 -24.40 13.93
C GLY A 533 -0.41 -24.11 14.87
N TYR A 534 -0.38 -23.00 15.60
CA TYR A 534 -1.46 -22.55 16.49
C TYR A 534 -2.02 -21.19 16.05
N VAL A 535 -3.24 -20.89 16.46
CA VAL A 535 -3.85 -19.57 16.26
C VAL A 535 -3.30 -18.58 17.27
N PRO A 536 -2.72 -17.44 16.82
CA PRO A 536 -2.23 -16.42 17.72
C PRO A 536 -3.35 -15.89 18.64
N LYS A 537 -3.02 -15.56 19.88
CA LYS A 537 -4.00 -15.04 20.85
C LYS A 537 -3.49 -13.78 21.53
N LYS A 538 -4.35 -12.77 21.60
CA LYS A 538 -4.13 -11.50 22.30
C LYS A 538 -4.90 -11.51 23.62
N ILE A 539 -4.24 -11.05 24.67
CA ILE A 539 -4.82 -10.68 25.96
C ILE A 539 -4.41 -9.25 26.31
N ILE A 540 -5.17 -8.62 27.19
CA ILE A 540 -4.84 -7.32 27.77
C ILE A 540 -4.64 -7.56 29.27
N ILE A 541 -3.54 -7.02 29.81
CA ILE A 541 -3.24 -7.09 31.25
C ILE A 541 -3.25 -5.68 31.86
N SER A 542 -3.61 -5.61 33.13
CA SER A 542 -3.62 -4.42 33.96
C SER A 542 -2.39 -4.36 34.86
N ARG A 543 -2.18 -3.23 35.56
CA ARG A 543 -1.03 -3.06 36.47
C ARG A 543 -0.96 -4.12 37.58
N ASP A 544 -2.11 -4.64 38.00
CA ASP A 544 -2.25 -5.55 39.15
C ASP A 544 -1.98 -7.03 38.81
N ASP A 545 -1.93 -7.39 37.51
CA ASP A 545 -1.78 -8.78 37.07
C ASP A 545 -0.35 -9.30 37.30
N LYS A 546 -0.17 -10.29 38.18
CA LYS A 546 1.16 -10.84 38.51
C LYS A 546 1.57 -12.02 37.61
N ASP A 547 0.60 -12.64 36.96
CA ASP A 547 0.77 -13.76 36.06
C ASP A 547 -0.28 -13.74 34.94
N ALA A 548 0.04 -14.35 33.80
CA ALA A 548 -0.93 -14.60 32.74
C ALA A 548 -0.67 -15.94 32.06
N SER A 549 -1.75 -16.69 31.80
CA SER A 549 -1.72 -17.96 31.07
C SER A 549 -2.49 -17.81 29.77
N ILE A 550 -1.81 -18.00 28.64
CA ILE A 550 -2.41 -17.88 27.30
C ILE A 550 -2.55 -19.28 26.71
N THR A 551 -3.77 -19.66 26.35
CA THR A 551 -4.07 -20.92 25.67
C THR A 551 -4.22 -20.67 24.17
N LEU A 552 -3.38 -21.31 23.35
CA LEU A 552 -3.46 -21.26 21.89
C LEU A 552 -4.17 -22.50 21.36
N GLU A 553 -5.06 -22.29 20.40
CA GLU A 553 -5.80 -23.36 19.74
C GLU A 553 -5.01 -23.88 18.53
N LYS A 554 -4.96 -25.20 18.35
CA LYS A 554 -4.24 -25.80 17.24
C LYS A 554 -5.01 -25.60 15.94
N ILE A 555 -4.28 -25.28 14.86
CA ILE A 555 -4.84 -25.13 13.52
C ILE A 555 -5.11 -26.52 12.94
N GLU A 556 -6.38 -26.95 12.94
CA GLU A 556 -6.85 -28.25 12.45
C GLU A 556 -7.91 -28.11 11.34
N VAL A 557 -7.83 -28.97 10.31
CA VAL A 557 -8.79 -28.99 9.20
C VAL A 557 -10.17 -29.36 9.72
N GLY A 558 -11.20 -28.63 9.27
CA GLY A 558 -12.59 -28.85 9.67
C GLY A 558 -12.98 -28.22 11.01
N LYS A 559 -12.06 -27.52 11.69
CA LYS A 559 -12.36 -26.77 12.92
C LYS A 559 -12.57 -25.30 12.59
N GLY A 560 -13.67 -24.73 13.09
CA GLY A 560 -13.93 -23.29 13.07
C GLY A 560 -13.26 -22.65 14.28
N ILE A 561 -12.40 -21.67 14.05
CA ILE A 561 -11.66 -20.98 15.11
C ILE A 561 -12.25 -19.58 15.26
N VAL A 562 -12.83 -19.31 16.44
CA VAL A 562 -13.38 -18.00 16.78
C VAL A 562 -12.23 -17.08 17.13
N VAL A 563 -12.07 -15.99 16.37
CA VAL A 563 -11.07 -14.97 16.70
C VAL A 563 -11.78 -13.88 17.49
N GLU A 564 -11.67 -13.95 18.82
CA GLU A 564 -12.42 -13.11 19.78
C GLU A 564 -12.13 -11.59 19.69
N ASN A 565 -11.19 -11.17 18.83
CA ASN A 565 -10.69 -9.78 18.75
C ASN A 565 -10.79 -9.16 17.35
N ILE A 566 -11.65 -9.68 16.47
CA ILE A 566 -11.99 -8.97 15.23
C ILE A 566 -13.19 -8.06 15.50
N HIS A 567 -12.89 -6.78 15.70
CA HIS A 567 -13.87 -5.73 15.91
C HIS A 567 -14.09 -4.91 14.64
N PHE A 568 -15.33 -4.50 14.47
CA PHE A 568 -15.78 -3.61 13.40
C PHE A 568 -16.36 -2.33 13.98
N GLU A 569 -16.37 -1.26 13.21
CA GLU A 569 -17.14 -0.06 13.55
C GLU A 569 -18.65 -0.37 13.64
N ILE A 570 -19.37 0.43 14.43
CA ILE A 570 -20.79 0.16 14.74
C ILE A 570 -21.61 0.20 13.44
N ASN A 571 -22.37 -0.86 13.17
CA ASN A 571 -23.17 -1.06 11.94
C ASN A 571 -22.39 -1.04 10.62
N GLU A 572 -21.07 -1.12 10.70
CA GLU A 572 -20.17 -1.06 9.56
C GLU A 572 -19.34 -2.35 9.46
N ALA A 573 -18.66 -2.50 8.33
CA ALA A 573 -17.71 -3.58 8.07
C ALA A 573 -16.25 -3.12 8.07
N TYR A 574 -16.00 -1.88 8.51
CA TYR A 574 -14.63 -1.39 8.70
C TYR A 574 -13.99 -2.03 9.90
N LEU A 575 -12.86 -2.70 9.67
CA LEU A 575 -12.02 -3.28 10.70
C LEU A 575 -11.43 -2.17 11.58
N LYS A 576 -11.58 -2.33 12.89
CA LYS A 576 -10.89 -1.45 13.83
C LYS A 576 -9.39 -1.72 13.84
N LYS A 577 -8.59 -0.71 14.20
CA LYS A 577 -7.12 -0.80 14.22
C LYS A 577 -6.63 -1.93 15.14
N GLU A 578 -7.34 -2.18 16.24
CA GLU A 578 -7.01 -3.25 17.19
C GLU A 578 -7.17 -4.65 16.57
N SER A 579 -8.04 -4.81 15.57
CA SER A 579 -8.28 -6.04 14.81
C SER A 579 -7.17 -6.35 13.80
N LEU A 580 -6.45 -5.33 13.34
CA LEU A 580 -5.43 -5.48 12.29
C LEU A 580 -4.25 -6.33 12.77
N ASN A 581 -3.79 -6.10 14.01
CA ASN A 581 -2.68 -6.85 14.60
C ASN A 581 -2.92 -8.36 14.66
N ILE A 582 -4.16 -8.81 14.93
CA ILE A 582 -4.47 -10.24 14.99
C ILE A 582 -4.57 -10.84 13.58
N LEU A 583 -5.12 -10.07 12.63
CA LEU A 583 -5.18 -10.47 11.22
C LEU A 583 -3.79 -10.59 10.61
N ASP A 584 -2.89 -9.63 10.85
CA ASP A 584 -1.50 -9.65 10.36
C ASP A 584 -0.76 -10.93 10.78
N ARG A 585 -0.96 -11.38 12.03
CA ARG A 585 -0.34 -12.63 12.50
C ARG A 585 -0.96 -13.86 11.85
N MET A 586 -2.26 -13.83 11.58
CA MET A 586 -2.92 -14.90 10.86
C MET A 586 -2.43 -14.97 9.42
N ILE A 587 -2.23 -13.82 8.77
CA ILE A 587 -1.61 -13.69 7.46
C ILE A 587 -0.18 -14.26 7.49
N ASP A 588 0.64 -13.91 8.48
CA ASP A 588 1.98 -14.46 8.62
C ASP A 588 1.99 -15.98 8.77
N SER A 589 1.08 -16.53 9.59
CA SER A 589 0.91 -17.97 9.74
C SER A 589 0.49 -18.65 8.43
N MET A 590 -0.41 -18.03 7.65
CA MET A 590 -0.80 -18.51 6.32
C MET A 590 0.29 -18.37 5.27
N LYS A 591 1.18 -17.38 5.38
CA LYS A 591 2.36 -17.21 4.51
C LYS A 591 3.38 -18.31 4.80
N ARG A 592 3.62 -18.64 6.07
CA ARG A 592 4.46 -19.78 6.48
C ARG A 592 3.87 -21.11 6.01
N ASN A 593 2.54 -21.24 6.03
CA ASN A 593 1.82 -22.46 5.65
C ASN A 593 1.03 -22.29 4.35
N LYS A 594 1.71 -22.43 3.20
CA LYS A 594 1.14 -22.13 1.86
C LYS A 594 -0.07 -22.99 1.43
N LYS A 595 -0.34 -24.11 2.11
CA LYS A 595 -1.45 -25.03 1.79
C LYS A 595 -2.76 -24.73 2.49
N ILE A 596 -2.74 -23.93 3.57
CA ILE A 596 -3.94 -23.64 4.35
C ILE A 596 -4.97 -22.88 3.49
N ARG A 597 -6.20 -23.38 3.41
CA ARG A 597 -7.33 -22.64 2.84
C ARG A 597 -8.35 -22.33 3.94
N LEU A 598 -8.80 -21.09 4.02
CA LEU A 598 -9.73 -20.62 5.03
C LEU A 598 -11.07 -20.20 4.43
N GLU A 599 -12.12 -20.41 5.19
CA GLU A 599 -13.42 -19.79 5.02
C GLU A 599 -13.62 -18.80 6.17
N VAL A 600 -13.72 -17.51 5.83
CA VAL A 600 -14.00 -16.43 6.77
C VAL A 600 -15.51 -16.34 6.95
N ARG A 601 -15.98 -16.60 8.16
CA ARG A 601 -17.41 -16.61 8.50
C ARG A 601 -17.76 -15.40 9.33
N GLY A 602 -18.68 -14.58 8.83
CA GLY A 602 -19.23 -13.46 9.57
C GLY A 602 -20.52 -13.86 10.28
N HIS A 603 -20.69 -13.41 11.52
CA HIS A 603 -21.90 -13.62 12.32
C HIS A 603 -22.39 -12.32 12.95
N THR A 604 -23.70 -12.20 13.13
CA THR A 604 -24.34 -11.12 13.88
C THR A 604 -25.13 -11.66 15.06
N ASP A 605 -25.55 -10.77 15.96
CA ASP A 605 -26.65 -11.09 16.87
C ASP A 605 -28.01 -10.90 16.17
N ILE A 606 -29.09 -11.10 16.91
CA ILE A 606 -30.47 -11.04 16.38
C ILE A 606 -31.04 -9.61 16.30
N THR A 607 -30.28 -8.58 16.66
CA THR A 607 -30.75 -7.18 16.65
C THR A 607 -30.82 -6.68 15.21
N GLY A 608 -31.98 -6.17 14.78
CA GLY A 608 -32.22 -5.72 13.41
C GLY A 608 -32.95 -6.75 12.55
N THR A 609 -33.15 -6.45 11.27
CA THR A 609 -33.83 -7.38 10.34
C THR A 609 -32.89 -8.51 9.91
N HIS A 610 -33.45 -9.69 9.65
CA HIS A 610 -32.68 -10.86 9.19
C HIS A 610 -31.91 -10.55 7.90
N GLU A 611 -32.57 -9.96 6.90
CA GLU A 611 -31.94 -9.59 5.63
C GLU A 611 -30.77 -8.60 5.82
N TYR A 612 -30.94 -7.61 6.70
CA TYR A 612 -29.87 -6.66 7.02
C TYR A 612 -28.69 -7.38 7.69
N ASN A 613 -28.96 -8.27 8.63
CA ASN A 613 -27.95 -9.02 9.36
C ASN A 613 -27.19 -10.02 8.49
N MET A 614 -27.86 -10.69 7.54
CA MET A 614 -27.20 -11.50 6.52
C MET A 614 -26.22 -10.64 5.71
N LYS A 615 -26.69 -9.52 5.16
CA LYS A 615 -25.86 -8.58 4.40
C LYS A 615 -24.73 -7.97 5.23
N LEU A 616 -24.93 -7.70 6.52
CA LEU A 616 -23.89 -7.16 7.41
C LEU A 616 -22.82 -8.21 7.72
N SER A 617 -23.23 -9.43 8.01
CA SER A 617 -22.31 -10.54 8.29
C SER A 617 -21.41 -10.86 7.10
N GLU A 618 -21.98 -10.86 5.89
CA GLU A 618 -21.25 -11.08 4.65
C GLU A 618 -20.24 -9.96 4.40
N ARG A 619 -20.62 -8.69 4.57
CA ARG A 619 -19.67 -7.56 4.48
C ARG A 619 -18.48 -7.71 5.40
N ARG A 620 -18.73 -8.12 6.64
CA ARG A 620 -17.68 -8.26 7.64
C ARG A 620 -16.72 -9.39 7.28
N ALA A 621 -17.24 -10.49 6.74
CA ALA A 621 -16.42 -11.57 6.21
C ALA A 621 -15.61 -11.12 4.98
N ASP A 622 -16.24 -10.40 4.05
CA ASP A 622 -15.60 -9.83 2.87
C ASP A 622 -14.47 -8.88 3.26
N ALA A 623 -14.70 -7.94 4.18
CA ALA A 623 -13.70 -6.98 4.64
C ALA A 623 -12.47 -7.66 5.26
N VAL A 624 -12.68 -8.71 6.06
CA VAL A 624 -11.59 -9.53 6.61
C VAL A 624 -10.82 -10.24 5.50
N MET A 625 -11.52 -10.86 4.55
CA MET A 625 -10.90 -11.51 3.41
C MET A 625 -10.09 -10.52 2.56
N GLU A 626 -10.67 -9.39 2.20
CA GLU A 626 -10.03 -8.32 1.42
C GLU A 626 -8.76 -7.81 2.11
N TYR A 627 -8.81 -7.62 3.43
CA TYR A 627 -7.65 -7.26 4.22
C TYR A 627 -6.53 -8.30 4.13
N MET A 628 -6.87 -9.60 4.23
CA MET A 628 -5.89 -10.68 4.10
C MET A 628 -5.29 -10.76 2.69
N ILE A 629 -6.10 -10.54 1.66
CA ILE A 629 -5.67 -10.51 0.26
C ILE A 629 -4.70 -9.34 0.02
N LYS A 630 -5.08 -8.13 0.47
CA LYS A 630 -4.25 -6.91 0.40
C LYS A 630 -2.87 -7.12 1.03
N ASN A 631 -2.82 -7.92 2.10
CA ASN A 631 -1.58 -8.24 2.81
C ASN A 631 -0.88 -9.52 2.33
N GLY A 632 -1.26 -10.03 1.14
CA GLY A 632 -0.48 -11.03 0.39
C GLY A 632 -0.93 -12.48 0.55
N ILE A 633 -2.17 -12.74 0.97
CA ILE A 633 -2.78 -14.07 0.90
C ILE A 633 -3.48 -14.27 -0.44
N SER A 634 -3.20 -15.40 -1.10
CA SER A 634 -3.88 -15.84 -2.32
C SER A 634 -5.40 -15.92 -2.10
N PRO A 635 -6.21 -15.28 -2.95
CA PRO A 635 -7.67 -15.28 -2.83
C PRO A 635 -8.31 -16.65 -3.03
N GLU A 636 -7.69 -17.54 -3.80
CA GLU A 636 -8.08 -18.94 -3.98
C GLU A 636 -8.05 -19.72 -2.66
N ARG A 637 -7.28 -19.22 -1.68
CA ARG A 637 -7.16 -19.79 -0.35
C ARG A 637 -8.18 -19.21 0.62
N LEU A 638 -9.01 -18.27 0.21
CA LEU A 638 -9.96 -17.58 1.06
C LEU A 638 -11.37 -17.65 0.46
N VAL A 639 -12.36 -17.88 1.30
CA VAL A 639 -13.77 -17.74 0.93
C VAL A 639 -14.46 -16.97 2.04
N ALA A 640 -15.16 -15.88 1.72
CA ALA A 640 -15.98 -15.15 2.68
C ALA A 640 -17.42 -15.66 2.64
N MET A 641 -18.03 -15.85 3.81
CA MET A 641 -19.44 -16.24 3.94
C MET A 641 -20.11 -15.51 5.11
N GLY A 642 -21.28 -14.92 4.85
CA GLY A 642 -22.15 -14.36 5.88
C GLY A 642 -23.18 -15.37 6.38
N PHE A 643 -23.25 -15.57 7.70
CA PHE A 643 -24.25 -16.45 8.34
C PHE A 643 -25.32 -15.68 9.11
N GLY A 644 -25.24 -14.35 9.14
CA GLY A 644 -26.17 -13.48 9.87
C GLY A 644 -26.39 -13.96 11.31
N PRO A 645 -27.64 -13.98 11.79
CA PRO A 645 -27.98 -14.44 13.13
C PRO A 645 -28.23 -15.96 13.21
N ASP A 646 -28.04 -16.73 12.13
CA ASP A 646 -28.55 -18.10 11.99
C ASP A 646 -27.69 -19.16 12.71
N LYS A 647 -26.49 -18.79 13.16
CA LYS A 647 -25.55 -19.66 13.89
C LYS A 647 -25.11 -19.03 15.22
N PRO A 648 -26.02 -18.85 16.20
CA PRO A 648 -25.68 -18.28 17.50
C PRO A 648 -24.89 -19.29 18.34
N ILE A 649 -23.90 -18.79 19.07
CA ILE A 649 -23.12 -19.54 20.07
C ILE A 649 -23.39 -19.07 21.50
N GLY A 650 -24.12 -17.96 21.65
CA GLY A 650 -24.56 -17.40 22.93
C GLY A 650 -26.04 -17.03 22.91
N ASP A 651 -26.61 -16.85 24.10
CA ASP A 651 -28.01 -16.46 24.24
C ASP A 651 -28.24 -15.00 23.79
N ASN A 652 -28.95 -14.83 22.68
CA ASN A 652 -29.31 -13.52 22.12
C ASN A 652 -30.17 -12.65 23.05
N LYS A 653 -30.74 -13.20 24.12
CA LYS A 653 -31.46 -12.42 25.15
C LYS A 653 -30.52 -11.65 26.05
N THR A 654 -29.31 -12.14 26.26
CA THR A 654 -28.31 -11.52 27.15
C THR A 654 -27.35 -10.62 26.38
N VAL A 655 -26.84 -9.57 27.03
CA VAL A 655 -25.82 -8.68 26.44
C VAL A 655 -24.55 -9.47 26.09
N GLU A 656 -24.11 -10.36 26.99
CA GLU A 656 -22.94 -11.21 26.78
C GLU A 656 -23.14 -12.22 25.65
N GLY A 657 -24.30 -12.87 25.57
CA GLY A 657 -24.58 -13.81 24.48
C GLY A 657 -24.65 -13.11 23.12
N ARG A 658 -25.25 -11.91 23.04
CA ARG A 658 -25.18 -11.08 21.82
C ARG A 658 -23.74 -10.69 21.46
N ARG A 659 -22.91 -10.36 22.45
CA ARG A 659 -21.48 -10.07 22.23
C ARG A 659 -20.75 -11.27 21.64
N LYS A 660 -21.00 -12.49 22.15
CA LYS A 660 -20.45 -13.73 21.58
C LYS A 660 -20.96 -14.01 20.16
N ASN A 661 -22.20 -13.64 19.84
CA ASN A 661 -22.75 -13.88 18.50
C ASN A 661 -22.21 -12.92 17.44
N ARG A 662 -21.82 -11.69 17.82
CA ARG A 662 -21.12 -10.74 16.95
C ARG A 662 -19.63 -11.11 16.82
N ARG A 663 -19.34 -12.11 15.99
CA ARG A 663 -17.99 -12.67 15.84
C ARG A 663 -17.62 -12.91 14.38
N THR A 664 -16.32 -13.09 14.17
CA THR A 664 -15.75 -13.64 12.94
C THR A 664 -15.08 -14.98 13.27
N GLU A 665 -15.35 -15.99 12.47
CA GLU A 665 -14.68 -17.29 12.56
C GLU A 665 -13.81 -17.53 11.33
N PHE A 666 -12.69 -18.22 11.51
CA PHE A 666 -11.94 -18.79 10.41
C PHE A 666 -12.09 -20.30 10.44
N PHE A 667 -12.69 -20.84 9.40
CA PHE A 667 -12.88 -22.26 9.23
C PHE A 667 -11.82 -22.80 8.26
N ILE A 668 -10.98 -23.72 8.73
CA ILE A 668 -9.90 -24.28 7.92
C ILE A 668 -10.49 -25.37 7.01
N ARG A 669 -10.54 -25.11 5.71
CA ARG A 669 -11.08 -26.04 4.71
C ARG A 669 -10.09 -27.13 4.35
N GLU A 670 -8.81 -26.75 4.19
CA GLU A 670 -7.71 -27.62 3.74
C GLU A 670 -6.40 -27.15 4.41
N LYS A 671 -5.43 -28.04 4.66
CA LYS A 671 -4.13 -27.74 5.28
C LYS A 671 -2.98 -28.51 4.62
#